data_AF-A0A948Z276-F1
#
_entry.id   AF-A0A948Z276-F1
#
_cell.length_a   1.000
_cell.length_b   1.000
_cell.length_c   1.000
_cell.angle_alpha   90.00
_cell.angle_beta   90.00
_cell.angle_gamma   90.00
#
_symmetry.space_group_name_H-M   'P 1'
#
loop_
_entity.id
_entity.type
_entity.pdbx_description
1 polymer ?
#
loop_
_entity_poly.entity_id
_entity_poly.type
_entity_poly.pdbx_seq_one_letter_code
_entity_poly.pdbx_strand_id
1 'polypeptide(L)'
;RTSKFPSVVLNCVLNMGKGVYKTDEIDLVNFFIDSTIDLGFQSPMIEGVGNDWQIKVNSAHIQNIRTWLELIELNPKWSAKLLSCLIIHLSLCGVFLKDTDLFPRDITKFLNSDIKPVYNLAKQLAKLFPVYFNDIGAEGKLRDISTDIDDIIGRKDVLVHFLRKQSHVESNNLIINFMEAVLNFWKTREKSLLEPFVPPTIYSQISTKGPYIDGIHLAMSKLEQKGLNLPYDLIAIKDEKIKKFLSDIKDAPQVDLERLELAISFYKLLNQKYNIDFIEMDNYIAQLKVEAFPDLDKLKKALAEPDLKKKLSMLIDHIELLKNLILSHKSYEVREDIYKKRHITVDIPSMYGYYRELKFDALGLTFRIESLVNVLFEELIQNIDLNLITRATFYQIYNRLILFDKALKVNGISSVEMERQIELLSNSLETRGFTFTQYVDIFKGFTRAVKNIINDYFNNIHEENLTKILNRISVDQILHRYLPKEGMTDHEKLKHRVSEIFFRDRTALSLGLRQLDIFLTKILNTLFHQSDKLPKDKLHLLLNYDHQRAMTSIVDKNSKVFGLIHLGNKALNIIKMKNYGLPVPPGFVITTEVFRCREIVDKYPPAEQNFRKQVAQNISALEKLKSKSLGDPTNPLLLSIRSGSSISQPGMMDTFLNVGINEEIVEGIAARTGNPWFAWDNYRRFLQCYGMSFNIERDAFDAIISEFKKRLGIPYKREFTGKHMKEIALTYKRMIQDAGMDIIEDPIEQFHLTIKKVFSSWNSAKARIYRKIMGISDDWGTAVTVQEMVFGNLSNSSGSGVIFTHNPRWSGDSLKLWGDFTLGNQGEDVVSGLVKTLPISINQQEIEMRETDITLETHFPEIYKALKEWANELIYKKGWTPQEIEFTFESPLIKDLYLLQTRDMTMRERKKVLTFDPEAINKAKYLGRGIGVSGGAMNGRVVFTLEDINKWRKLEPETSLILVRGDTVPDDIMEINSADGLVTARGGLTSHAAVVAHRLGKTCVIGSGDLVCNEKEKNCLFNQVFLKSGDYISIEGQEGSIYQGKIKVKEN
;
A
#
# COMPACT_ATOMS: atom_id res chain seq x y z
N ARG A 1 -57.82 34.16 0.32
CA ARG A 1 -58.75 33.28 -0.43
C ARG A 1 -58.11 31.92 -0.73
N THR A 2 -56.80 31.88 -1.02
CA THR A 2 -55.99 30.67 -1.24
C THR A 2 -56.08 29.64 -0.12
N SER A 3 -56.12 30.06 1.15
CA SER A 3 -56.32 29.16 2.31
C SER A 3 -57.72 28.55 2.41
N LYS A 4 -58.73 29.14 1.77
CA LYS A 4 -60.13 28.66 1.82
C LYS A 4 -60.51 27.80 0.62
N PHE A 5 -59.92 28.05 -0.55
CA PHE A 5 -60.22 27.32 -1.80
C PHE A 5 -58.94 27.04 -2.63
N PRO A 6 -57.98 26.28 -2.09
CA PRO A 6 -56.67 26.10 -2.71
C PRO A 6 -56.74 25.48 -4.11
N SER A 7 -57.60 24.46 -4.30
CA SER A 7 -57.75 23.77 -5.59
C SER A 7 -58.21 24.67 -6.74
N VAL A 8 -59.14 25.60 -6.46
CA VAL A 8 -59.63 26.55 -7.48
C VAL A 8 -58.52 27.51 -7.86
N VAL A 9 -57.79 28.04 -6.87
CA VAL A 9 -56.70 28.98 -7.13
C VAL A 9 -55.58 28.34 -7.95
N LEU A 10 -55.17 27.11 -7.61
CA LEU A 10 -54.13 26.38 -8.35
C LEU A 10 -54.53 26.15 -9.81
N ASN A 11 -55.78 25.79 -10.09
CA ASN A 11 -56.27 25.66 -11.46
C ASN A 11 -56.26 26.99 -12.23
N CYS A 12 -56.63 28.10 -11.57
CA CYS A 12 -56.53 29.43 -12.18
C CYS A 12 -55.08 29.78 -12.51
N VAL A 13 -54.14 29.56 -11.57
CA VAL A 13 -52.71 29.79 -11.76
C VAL A 13 -52.18 28.98 -12.95
N LEU A 14 -52.50 27.69 -13.03
CA LEU A 14 -52.07 26.82 -14.12
C LEU A 14 -52.55 27.33 -15.49
N ASN A 15 -53.83 27.71 -15.60
CA ASN A 15 -54.41 28.18 -16.85
C ASN A 15 -53.84 29.54 -17.27
N MET A 16 -53.62 30.45 -16.33
CA MET A 16 -52.94 31.73 -16.60
C MET A 16 -51.50 31.51 -17.06
N GLY A 17 -50.75 30.65 -16.37
CA GLY A 17 -49.36 30.34 -16.72
C GLY A 17 -49.23 29.71 -18.11
N LYS A 18 -50.14 28.81 -18.50
CA LYS A 18 -50.19 28.26 -19.87
C LYS A 18 -50.38 29.33 -20.95
N GLY A 19 -50.97 30.48 -20.62
CA GLY A 19 -51.05 31.65 -21.50
C GLY A 19 -49.77 32.50 -21.44
N VAL A 20 -49.32 32.85 -20.24
CA VAL A 20 -48.14 33.72 -20.02
C VAL A 20 -46.88 33.12 -20.63
N TYR A 21 -46.62 31.83 -20.44
CA TYR A 21 -45.43 31.17 -21.00
C TYR A 21 -45.39 31.14 -22.53
N LYS A 22 -46.53 31.33 -23.21
CA LYS A 22 -46.59 31.41 -24.68
C LYS A 22 -46.21 32.78 -25.23
N THR A 23 -46.16 33.81 -24.39
CA THR A 23 -45.83 35.18 -24.81
C THR A 23 -44.35 35.35 -25.20
N ASP A 24 -43.48 34.45 -24.74
CA ASP A 24 -42.02 34.51 -24.89
C ASP A 24 -41.38 35.79 -24.29
N GLU A 25 -42.11 36.51 -23.42
CA GLU A 25 -41.61 37.68 -22.68
C GLU A 25 -41.08 37.27 -21.30
N ILE A 26 -39.76 37.19 -21.16
CA ILE A 26 -39.12 36.67 -19.94
C ILE A 26 -39.46 37.47 -18.67
N ASP A 27 -39.61 38.80 -18.77
CA ASP A 27 -39.95 39.65 -17.64
C ASP A 27 -41.38 39.40 -17.14
N LEU A 28 -42.32 39.18 -18.07
CA LEU A 28 -43.70 38.82 -17.73
C LEU A 28 -43.77 37.43 -17.10
N VAL A 29 -43.00 36.46 -17.62
CA VAL A 29 -42.89 35.12 -17.04
C VAL A 29 -42.29 35.18 -15.64
N ASN A 30 -41.22 35.96 -15.43
CA ASN A 30 -40.61 36.15 -14.11
C ASN A 30 -41.58 36.78 -13.11
N PHE A 31 -42.30 37.84 -13.51
CA PHE A 31 -43.33 38.45 -12.68
C PHE A 31 -44.45 37.47 -12.31
N PHE A 32 -44.87 36.64 -13.27
CA PHE A 32 -45.86 35.59 -13.03
C PHE A 32 -45.35 34.50 -12.07
N ILE A 33 -44.09 34.07 -12.22
CA ILE A 33 -43.46 33.11 -11.32
C ILE A 33 -43.40 33.68 -9.90
N ASP A 34 -42.99 34.94 -9.74
CA ASP A 34 -42.91 35.59 -8.43
C ASP A 34 -44.28 35.70 -7.78
N SER A 35 -45.29 36.09 -8.56
CA SER A 35 -46.68 36.11 -8.11
C SER A 35 -47.17 34.71 -7.70
N THR A 36 -46.76 33.66 -8.44
CA THR A 36 -47.11 32.26 -8.14
C THR A 36 -46.47 31.78 -6.85
N ILE A 37 -45.21 32.13 -6.61
CA ILE A 37 -44.49 31.82 -5.36
C ILE A 37 -45.12 32.56 -4.18
N ASP A 38 -45.51 33.84 -4.39
CA ASP A 38 -46.13 34.68 -3.36
C ASP A 38 -47.51 34.18 -2.92
N LEU A 39 -48.23 33.44 -3.78
CA LEU A 39 -49.50 32.79 -3.40
C LEU A 39 -49.33 31.69 -2.33
N GLY A 40 -48.11 31.17 -2.16
CA GLY A 40 -47.75 30.16 -1.17
C GLY A 40 -47.88 28.72 -1.64
N PHE A 41 -47.20 27.81 -0.94
CA PHE A 41 -47.17 26.38 -1.23
C PHE A 41 -48.03 25.59 -0.23
N GLN A 42 -48.77 24.60 -0.72
CA GLN A 42 -49.55 23.67 0.09
C GLN A 42 -48.66 22.50 0.58
N SER A 43 -48.20 22.57 1.83
CA SER A 43 -47.45 21.50 2.49
C SER A 43 -48.35 20.29 2.83
N PRO A 44 -47.78 19.08 3.07
CA PRO A 44 -48.59 17.89 3.29
C PRO A 44 -49.40 17.94 4.59
N MET A 45 -48.92 18.61 5.64
CA MET A 45 -49.65 18.77 6.93
C MET A 45 -50.24 17.45 7.45
N ILE A 46 -49.38 16.47 7.72
CA ILE A 46 -49.81 15.13 8.17
C ILE A 46 -50.25 15.20 9.63
N GLU A 47 -51.50 14.85 9.91
CA GLU A 47 -52.13 14.89 11.25
C GLU A 47 -52.41 13.50 11.84
N GLY A 48 -51.73 12.47 11.33
CA GLY A 48 -51.87 11.07 11.74
C GLY A 48 -52.91 10.29 10.93
N VAL A 49 -53.39 9.17 11.49
CA VAL A 49 -54.32 8.25 10.80
C VAL A 49 -55.71 8.27 11.45
N GLY A 50 -56.76 8.39 10.63
CA GLY A 50 -58.16 8.38 11.09
C GLY A 50 -58.70 6.98 11.43
N ASN A 51 -59.85 6.92 12.10
CA ASN A 51 -60.55 5.65 12.37
C ASN A 51 -61.15 5.01 11.10
N ASP A 52 -61.22 5.75 10.00
CA ASP A 52 -61.48 5.27 8.64
C ASP A 52 -60.23 4.63 7.98
N TRP A 53 -59.13 4.55 8.73
CA TRP A 53 -57.83 4.01 8.35
C TRP A 53 -57.14 4.81 7.24
N GLN A 54 -57.58 6.05 6.98
CA GLN A 54 -56.94 6.93 6.00
C GLN A 54 -55.97 7.89 6.69
N ILE A 55 -54.88 8.23 5.99
CA ILE A 55 -53.95 9.25 6.45
C ILE A 55 -54.58 10.64 6.29
N LYS A 56 -54.61 11.41 7.39
CA LYS A 56 -55.07 12.79 7.39
C LYS A 56 -53.97 13.69 6.83
N VAL A 57 -54.19 14.19 5.62
CA VAL A 57 -53.23 14.98 4.86
C VAL A 57 -53.94 16.10 4.09
N ASN A 58 -53.23 17.20 3.82
CA ASN A 58 -53.72 18.29 2.99
C ASN A 58 -54.01 17.82 1.56
N SER A 59 -55.28 17.81 1.17
CA SER A 59 -55.73 17.34 -0.15
C SER A 59 -55.21 18.18 -1.32
N ALA A 60 -54.78 19.43 -1.07
CA ALA A 60 -54.24 20.31 -2.11
C ALA A 60 -52.74 20.12 -2.35
N HIS A 61 -52.03 19.37 -1.50
CA HIS A 61 -50.57 19.21 -1.59
C HIS A 61 -50.12 18.67 -2.95
N ILE A 62 -50.67 17.53 -3.37
CA ILE A 62 -50.30 16.89 -4.65
C ILE A 62 -50.71 17.75 -5.84
N GLN A 63 -51.90 18.38 -5.78
CA GLN A 63 -52.36 19.29 -6.81
C GLN A 63 -51.42 20.49 -6.96
N ASN A 64 -50.89 21.03 -5.86
CA ASN A 64 -49.92 22.12 -5.89
C ASN A 64 -48.61 21.69 -6.56
N ILE A 65 -48.08 20.50 -6.21
CA ILE A 65 -46.87 19.96 -6.83
C ILE A 65 -47.07 19.83 -8.33
N ARG A 66 -48.17 19.19 -8.76
CA ARG A 66 -48.53 19.03 -10.18
C ARG A 66 -48.64 20.36 -10.90
N THR A 67 -49.32 21.33 -10.29
CA THR A 67 -49.49 22.67 -10.88
C THR A 67 -48.13 23.33 -11.12
N TRP A 68 -47.23 23.32 -10.14
CA TRP A 68 -45.91 23.93 -10.29
C TRP A 68 -45.04 23.15 -11.27
N LEU A 69 -45.10 21.81 -11.24
CA LEU A 69 -44.35 20.94 -12.17
C LEU A 69 -44.80 21.16 -13.62
N GLU A 70 -46.11 21.22 -13.87
CA GLU A 70 -46.66 21.51 -15.20
C GLU A 70 -46.26 22.89 -15.73
N LEU A 71 -46.14 23.89 -14.85
CA LEU A 71 -45.62 25.21 -15.26
C LEU A 71 -44.13 25.15 -15.61
N ILE A 72 -43.34 24.40 -14.81
CA ILE A 72 -41.92 24.18 -15.08
C ILE A 72 -41.72 23.46 -16.42
N GLU A 73 -42.55 22.46 -16.73
CA GLU A 73 -42.52 21.70 -17.99
C GLU A 73 -42.69 22.58 -19.24
N LEU A 74 -43.41 23.71 -19.15
CA LEU A 74 -43.62 24.60 -20.30
C LEU A 74 -42.30 25.20 -20.79
N ASN A 75 -41.43 25.59 -19.86
CA ASN A 75 -40.08 26.06 -20.15
C ASN A 75 -39.19 25.89 -18.91
N PRO A 76 -38.47 24.76 -18.77
CA PRO A 76 -37.67 24.48 -17.58
C PRO A 76 -36.57 25.50 -17.32
N LYS A 77 -35.98 26.05 -18.40
CA LYS A 77 -34.91 27.07 -18.32
C LYS A 77 -35.41 28.35 -17.65
N TRP A 78 -36.57 28.86 -18.05
CA TRP A 78 -37.15 30.08 -17.46
C TRP A 78 -37.73 29.84 -16.08
N SER A 79 -38.10 28.60 -15.78
CA SER A 79 -38.73 28.21 -14.53
C SER A 79 -37.74 27.83 -13.42
N ALA A 80 -36.45 28.12 -13.58
CA ALA A 80 -35.42 27.74 -12.59
C ALA A 80 -35.73 28.25 -11.17
N LYS A 81 -36.29 29.46 -11.04
CA LYS A 81 -36.72 30.02 -9.75
C LYS A 81 -37.88 29.25 -9.12
N LEU A 82 -38.90 28.91 -9.92
CA LEU A 82 -40.04 28.11 -9.46
C LEU A 82 -39.60 26.69 -9.06
N LEU A 83 -38.71 26.09 -9.85
CA LEU A 83 -38.10 24.79 -9.57
C LEU A 83 -37.27 24.82 -8.27
N SER A 84 -36.47 25.86 -8.05
CA SER A 84 -35.73 26.10 -6.80
C SER A 84 -36.67 26.20 -5.59
N CYS A 85 -37.75 26.97 -5.70
CA CYS A 85 -38.75 27.10 -4.63
C CYS A 85 -39.46 25.77 -4.34
N LEU A 86 -39.78 25.00 -5.38
CA LEU A 86 -40.37 23.66 -5.21
C LEU A 86 -39.40 22.73 -4.46
N ILE A 87 -38.13 22.70 -4.84
CA ILE A 87 -37.09 21.92 -4.15
C ILE A 87 -37.00 22.30 -2.66
N ILE A 88 -37.00 23.60 -2.36
CA ILE A 88 -36.94 24.09 -0.98
C ILE A 88 -38.16 23.61 -0.19
N HIS A 89 -39.38 23.84 -0.70
CA HIS A 89 -40.61 23.42 -0.02
C HIS A 89 -40.67 21.92 0.22
N LEU A 90 -40.36 21.09 -0.79
CA LEU A 90 -40.36 19.64 -0.64
C LEU A 90 -39.25 19.16 0.31
N SER A 91 -38.09 19.82 0.32
CA SER A 91 -36.98 19.48 1.21
C SER A 91 -37.27 19.81 2.67
N LEU A 92 -37.93 20.94 2.93
CA LEU A 92 -38.25 21.45 4.27
C LEU A 92 -39.52 20.84 4.84
N CYS A 93 -40.59 20.70 4.04
CA CYS A 93 -41.91 20.25 4.49
C CYS A 93 -42.16 18.76 4.29
N GLY A 94 -41.30 18.08 3.52
CA GLY A 94 -41.52 16.70 3.10
C GLY A 94 -42.52 16.56 1.95
N VAL A 95 -42.68 15.32 1.51
CA VAL A 95 -43.56 14.93 0.40
C VAL A 95 -44.41 13.76 0.85
N PHE A 96 -45.71 13.81 0.55
CA PHE A 96 -46.62 12.69 0.74
C PHE A 96 -47.22 12.27 -0.60
N LEU A 97 -46.96 11.03 -1.01
CA LEU A 97 -47.48 10.45 -2.25
C LEU A 97 -48.00 9.04 -1.96
N LYS A 98 -49.23 8.77 -2.40
CA LYS A 98 -49.79 7.43 -2.47
C LYS A 98 -49.37 6.80 -3.78
N ASP A 99 -49.17 5.49 -3.79
CA ASP A 99 -48.92 4.74 -5.03
C ASP A 99 -50.07 4.94 -6.04
N THR A 100 -51.28 5.09 -5.51
CA THR A 100 -52.51 5.34 -6.28
C THR A 100 -52.56 6.70 -6.96
N ASP A 101 -51.66 7.63 -6.62
CA ASP A 101 -51.59 8.93 -7.30
C ASP A 101 -50.99 8.82 -8.69
N LEU A 102 -50.34 7.70 -9.03
CA LEU A 102 -49.69 7.45 -10.32
C LEU A 102 -48.68 8.53 -10.72
N PHE A 103 -47.98 9.08 -9.72
CA PHE A 103 -46.98 10.13 -9.87
C PHE A 103 -45.81 9.81 -10.82
N PRO A 104 -45.43 8.53 -11.08
CA PRO A 104 -44.51 8.21 -12.16
C PRO A 104 -44.87 8.82 -13.53
N ARG A 105 -46.18 9.00 -13.82
CA ARG A 105 -46.66 9.69 -15.03
C ARG A 105 -46.22 11.16 -15.07
N ASP A 106 -46.32 11.85 -13.93
CA ASP A 106 -45.91 13.25 -13.78
C ASP A 106 -44.39 13.38 -14.00
N ILE A 107 -43.59 12.44 -13.48
CA ILE A 107 -42.14 12.40 -13.72
C ILE A 107 -41.82 12.15 -15.19
N THR A 108 -42.45 11.17 -15.84
CA THR A 108 -42.25 10.92 -17.28
C THR A 108 -42.57 12.16 -18.11
N LYS A 109 -43.64 12.89 -17.78
CA LYS A 109 -43.99 14.14 -18.47
C LYS A 109 -42.90 15.20 -18.28
N PHE A 110 -42.42 15.38 -17.06
CA PHE A 110 -41.29 16.26 -16.75
C PHE A 110 -40.02 15.89 -17.52
N LEU A 111 -39.66 14.60 -17.60
CA LEU A 111 -38.48 14.11 -18.34
C LEU A 111 -38.61 14.22 -19.88
N ASN A 112 -39.83 14.44 -20.39
CA ASN A 112 -40.08 14.71 -21.79
C ASN A 112 -40.12 16.22 -22.12
N SER A 113 -39.93 17.10 -21.12
CA SER A 113 -39.66 18.52 -21.33
C SER A 113 -38.16 18.77 -21.58
N ASP A 114 -37.79 19.98 -22.06
CA ASP A 114 -36.38 20.35 -22.29
C ASP A 114 -35.64 20.66 -20.97
N ILE A 115 -35.38 19.61 -20.18
CA ILE A 115 -34.70 19.72 -18.88
C ILE A 115 -33.18 19.88 -19.01
N LYS A 116 -32.60 19.77 -20.22
CA LYS A 116 -31.14 19.82 -20.43
C LYS A 116 -30.48 21.07 -19.81
N PRO A 117 -31.02 22.30 -19.96
CA PRO A 117 -30.43 23.50 -19.38
C PRO A 117 -30.43 23.53 -17.85
N VAL A 118 -31.32 22.76 -17.21
CA VAL A 118 -31.51 22.71 -15.76
C VAL A 118 -31.33 21.29 -15.22
N TYR A 119 -30.58 20.43 -15.92
CA TYR A 119 -30.54 19.00 -15.62
C TYR A 119 -30.08 18.69 -14.19
N ASN A 120 -29.09 19.41 -13.68
CA ASN A 120 -28.66 19.27 -12.29
C ASN A 120 -29.80 19.60 -11.31
N LEU A 121 -30.48 20.72 -11.51
CA LEU A 121 -31.59 21.17 -10.67
C LEU A 121 -32.81 20.23 -10.80
N ALA A 122 -33.08 19.73 -12.00
CA ALA A 122 -34.10 18.71 -12.26
C ALA A 122 -33.81 17.44 -11.45
N LYS A 123 -32.55 16.98 -11.40
CA LYS A 123 -32.16 15.84 -10.54
C LYS A 123 -32.30 16.14 -9.06
N GLN A 124 -31.95 17.36 -8.62
CA GLN A 124 -32.12 17.77 -7.22
C GLN A 124 -33.59 17.70 -6.80
N LEU A 125 -34.52 18.10 -7.68
CA LEU A 125 -35.96 17.92 -7.47
C LEU A 125 -36.32 16.45 -7.46
N ALA A 126 -35.94 15.72 -8.51
CA ALA A 126 -36.42 14.37 -8.72
C ALA A 126 -36.02 13.42 -7.57
N LYS A 127 -34.82 13.59 -7.00
CA LYS A 127 -34.36 12.86 -5.80
C LYS A 127 -35.23 13.04 -4.55
N LEU A 128 -36.10 14.06 -4.51
CA LEU A 128 -37.04 14.28 -3.39
C LEU A 128 -38.30 13.42 -3.49
N PHE A 129 -38.59 12.83 -4.66
CA PHE A 129 -39.78 12.03 -4.87
C PHE A 129 -39.52 10.54 -4.58
N PRO A 130 -40.23 9.93 -3.63
CA PRO A 130 -40.11 8.51 -3.30
C PRO A 130 -40.95 7.66 -4.27
N VAL A 131 -40.68 7.74 -5.57
CA VAL A 131 -41.55 7.15 -6.61
C VAL A 131 -40.84 6.23 -7.59
N TYR A 132 -39.53 6.01 -7.44
CA TYR A 132 -38.70 5.25 -8.39
C TYR A 132 -38.79 3.74 -8.20
N PHE A 133 -40.02 3.26 -8.31
CA PHE A 133 -40.43 1.87 -8.30
C PHE A 133 -41.48 1.65 -9.38
N ASN A 134 -41.58 0.41 -9.87
CA ASN A 134 -42.44 0.11 -11.01
C ASN A 134 -43.77 -0.50 -10.56
N ASP A 135 -43.83 -1.10 -9.37
CA ASP A 135 -45.02 -1.77 -8.84
C ASP A 135 -45.94 -0.81 -8.07
N ILE A 136 -47.19 -0.69 -8.51
CA ILE A 136 -48.24 0.09 -7.83
C ILE A 136 -48.84 -0.77 -6.73
N GLY A 137 -48.83 -0.28 -5.49
CA GLY A 137 -49.31 -1.02 -4.33
C GLY A 137 -48.31 -2.08 -3.84
N ALA A 138 -48.72 -2.91 -2.87
CA ALA A 138 -47.93 -4.07 -2.46
C ALA A 138 -48.26 -5.29 -3.33
N GLU A 139 -47.33 -5.70 -4.19
CA GLU A 139 -47.45 -6.91 -5.02
C GLU A 139 -46.19 -7.80 -4.92
N GLY A 140 -46.31 -9.04 -5.37
CA GLY A 140 -45.24 -10.05 -5.31
C GLY A 140 -44.69 -10.28 -3.89
N LYS A 141 -43.36 -10.37 -3.77
CA LYS A 141 -42.68 -10.67 -2.50
C LYS A 141 -43.07 -9.75 -1.34
N LEU A 142 -43.33 -8.46 -1.62
CA LEU A 142 -43.68 -7.48 -0.60
C LEU A 142 -45.05 -7.79 0.02
N ARG A 143 -45.99 -8.27 -0.80
CA ARG A 143 -47.32 -8.71 -0.37
C ARG A 143 -47.27 -10.07 0.34
N ASP A 144 -46.47 -11.00 -0.19
CA ASP A 144 -46.32 -12.34 0.37
C ASP A 144 -45.74 -12.25 1.79
N ILE A 145 -44.58 -11.60 1.95
CA ILE A 145 -43.91 -11.46 3.25
C ILE A 145 -44.81 -10.76 4.27
N SER A 146 -45.45 -9.65 3.90
CA SER A 146 -46.34 -8.95 4.83
C SER A 146 -47.57 -9.77 5.21
N THR A 147 -48.02 -10.67 4.34
CA THR A 147 -49.09 -11.64 4.65
C THR A 147 -48.59 -12.74 5.58
N ASP A 148 -47.40 -13.27 5.34
CA ASP A 148 -46.80 -14.32 6.16
C ASP A 148 -46.55 -13.84 7.59
N ILE A 149 -46.04 -12.61 7.79
CA ILE A 149 -45.81 -12.04 9.14
C ILE A 149 -47.12 -12.00 9.97
N ASP A 150 -48.25 -11.69 9.32
CA ASP A 150 -49.58 -11.60 9.95
C ASP A 150 -50.22 -13.00 10.13
N ASP A 151 -50.06 -13.89 9.14
CA ASP A 151 -50.70 -15.20 9.11
C ASP A 151 -50.02 -16.22 10.04
N ILE A 152 -48.71 -16.12 10.30
CA ILE A 152 -47.95 -17.01 11.20
C ILE A 152 -48.57 -17.10 12.61
N ILE A 153 -49.21 -16.03 13.08
CA ILE A 153 -49.89 -15.98 14.39
C ILE A 153 -51.43 -15.93 14.27
N GLY A 154 -51.96 -16.23 13.08
CA GLY A 154 -53.39 -16.23 12.79
C GLY A 154 -54.05 -14.85 12.87
N ARG A 155 -53.34 -13.78 12.48
CA ARG A 155 -53.84 -12.39 12.43
C ARG A 155 -54.30 -11.81 13.78
N LYS A 156 -53.68 -12.26 14.87
CA LYS A 156 -54.03 -11.86 16.24
C LYS A 156 -53.27 -10.64 16.74
N ASP A 157 -52.15 -10.27 16.11
CA ASP A 157 -51.41 -9.04 16.43
C ASP A 157 -52.02 -7.86 15.66
N VAL A 158 -52.76 -7.03 16.38
CA VAL A 158 -53.49 -5.89 15.81
C VAL A 158 -52.55 -4.90 15.10
N LEU A 159 -51.33 -4.71 15.60
CA LEU A 159 -50.36 -3.78 15.02
C LEU A 159 -49.85 -4.29 13.68
N VAL A 160 -49.42 -5.55 13.63
CA VAL A 160 -48.94 -6.19 12.39
C VAL A 160 -50.07 -6.32 11.37
N HIS A 161 -51.27 -6.69 11.82
CA HIS A 161 -52.45 -6.77 10.96
C HIS A 161 -52.73 -5.42 10.29
N PHE A 162 -52.69 -4.34 11.08
CA PHE A 162 -52.88 -2.99 10.57
C PHE A 162 -51.74 -2.56 9.63
N LEU A 163 -50.48 -2.83 9.98
CA LEU A 163 -49.31 -2.57 9.12
C LEU A 163 -49.44 -3.25 7.75
N ARG A 164 -49.87 -4.51 7.71
CA ARG A 164 -50.14 -5.23 6.45
C ARG A 164 -51.27 -4.56 5.64
N LYS A 165 -52.35 -4.19 6.31
CA LYS A 165 -53.49 -3.56 5.62
C LYS A 165 -53.13 -2.19 5.06
N GLN A 166 -52.38 -1.40 5.82
CA GLN A 166 -51.81 -0.13 5.35
C GLN A 166 -50.90 -0.34 4.15
N SER A 167 -49.99 -1.32 4.21
CA SER A 167 -49.08 -1.58 3.10
C SER A 167 -49.78 -2.08 1.82
N HIS A 168 -50.95 -2.74 1.93
CA HIS A 168 -51.71 -3.26 0.78
C HIS A 168 -52.71 -2.27 0.19
N VAL A 169 -53.45 -1.56 1.06
CA VAL A 169 -54.65 -0.81 0.66
C VAL A 169 -54.36 0.68 0.50
N GLU A 170 -53.43 1.24 1.28
CA GLU A 170 -53.02 2.64 1.24
C GLU A 170 -51.50 2.76 1.13
N SER A 171 -50.88 2.02 0.20
CA SER A 171 -49.43 2.05 -0.01
C SER A 171 -48.94 3.48 -0.29
N ASN A 172 -48.01 3.97 0.53
CA ASN A 172 -47.47 5.32 0.46
C ASN A 172 -46.09 5.39 1.13
N ASN A 173 -45.36 6.49 0.93
CA ASN A 173 -43.99 6.62 1.42
C ASN A 173 -43.82 6.72 2.95
N LEU A 174 -44.88 6.99 3.74
CA LEU A 174 -44.80 6.98 5.21
C LEU A 174 -44.71 5.57 5.79
N ILE A 175 -44.98 4.53 4.99
CA ILE A 175 -44.94 3.14 5.45
C ILE A 175 -43.55 2.73 5.97
N ILE A 176 -42.47 3.35 5.46
CA ILE A 176 -41.11 3.13 5.99
C ILE A 176 -41.02 3.65 7.42
N ASN A 177 -41.43 4.89 7.65
CA ASN A 177 -41.40 5.47 9.00
C ASN A 177 -42.31 4.70 9.95
N PHE A 178 -43.44 4.20 9.46
CA PHE A 178 -44.31 3.32 10.25
C PHE A 178 -43.62 1.98 10.58
N MET A 179 -42.96 1.35 9.61
CA MET A 179 -42.18 0.13 9.84
C MET A 179 -41.03 0.36 10.84
N GLU A 180 -40.32 1.49 10.75
CA GLU A 180 -39.28 1.87 11.71
C GLU A 180 -39.85 2.09 13.11
N ALA A 181 -41.03 2.70 13.22
CA ALA A 181 -41.73 2.85 14.49
C ALA A 181 -42.14 1.49 15.07
N VAL A 182 -42.57 0.53 14.24
CA VAL A 182 -42.87 -0.85 14.65
C VAL A 182 -41.62 -1.57 15.16
N LEU A 183 -40.50 -1.51 14.44
CA LEU A 183 -39.23 -2.11 14.88
C LEU A 183 -38.71 -1.46 16.16
N ASN A 184 -38.79 -0.13 16.28
CA ASN A 184 -38.41 0.57 17.50
C ASN A 184 -39.34 0.25 18.66
N PHE A 185 -40.64 0.06 18.41
CA PHE A 185 -41.58 -0.41 19.43
C PHE A 185 -41.24 -1.83 19.89
N TRP A 186 -40.94 -2.76 18.99
CA TRP A 186 -40.48 -4.09 19.37
C TRP A 186 -39.16 -4.04 20.16
N LYS A 187 -38.26 -3.11 19.83
CA LYS A 187 -37.02 -2.88 20.57
C LYS A 187 -37.25 -2.31 21.97
N THR A 188 -38.09 -1.28 22.12
CA THR A 188 -38.17 -0.45 23.34
C THR A 188 -39.39 -0.73 24.21
N ARG A 189 -40.44 -1.34 23.63
CA ARG A 189 -41.81 -1.45 24.15
C ARG A 189 -42.50 -0.09 24.35
N GLU A 190 -41.94 0.99 23.80
CA GLU A 190 -42.49 2.33 23.92
C GLU A 190 -43.56 2.57 22.84
N LYS A 191 -44.84 2.48 23.23
CA LYS A 191 -45.96 2.60 22.28
C LYS A 191 -46.21 4.02 21.76
N SER A 192 -45.72 5.07 22.44
CA SER A 192 -45.83 6.48 22.00
C SER A 192 -45.31 6.70 20.58
N LEU A 193 -44.28 5.95 20.18
CA LEU A 193 -43.65 6.01 18.86
C LEU A 193 -44.62 5.63 17.71
N LEU A 194 -45.66 4.86 18.01
CA LEU A 194 -46.64 4.41 17.02
C LEU A 194 -47.80 5.38 16.83
N GLU A 195 -48.02 6.30 17.78
CA GLU A 195 -49.18 7.21 17.82
C GLU A 195 -49.41 7.98 16.50
N PRO A 196 -48.37 8.50 15.82
CA PRO A 196 -48.57 9.22 14.55
C PRO A 196 -49.02 8.32 13.39
N PHE A 197 -48.86 6.99 13.49
CA PHE A 197 -49.00 6.05 12.38
C PHE A 197 -50.19 5.10 12.51
N VAL A 198 -50.86 5.05 13.66
CA VAL A 198 -52.02 4.16 13.87
C VAL A 198 -53.26 4.94 14.30
N PRO A 199 -54.48 4.48 13.95
CA PRO A 199 -55.71 5.08 14.44
C PRO A 199 -55.82 5.06 15.96
N PRO A 200 -56.48 6.04 16.61
CA PRO A 200 -56.67 6.04 18.06
C PRO A 200 -57.31 4.76 18.61
N THR A 201 -58.24 4.17 17.84
CA THR A 201 -58.88 2.89 18.18
C THR A 201 -57.88 1.73 18.22
N ILE A 202 -57.01 1.62 17.22
CA ILE A 202 -55.95 0.62 17.16
C ILE A 202 -54.90 0.88 18.24
N TYR A 203 -54.47 2.13 18.41
CA TYR A 203 -53.49 2.53 19.43
C TYR A 203 -53.87 2.04 20.84
N SER A 204 -55.16 2.13 21.20
CA SER A 204 -55.68 1.68 22.48
C SER A 204 -55.61 0.15 22.69
N GLN A 205 -55.59 -0.63 21.60
CA GLN A 205 -55.59 -2.09 21.61
C GLN A 205 -54.17 -2.69 21.58
N ILE A 206 -53.15 -1.89 21.23
CA ILE A 206 -51.76 -2.35 21.17
C ILE A 206 -51.24 -2.64 22.59
N SER A 207 -50.91 -3.90 22.85
CA SER A 207 -50.31 -4.35 24.10
C SER A 207 -48.80 -4.15 24.09
N THR A 208 -48.21 -3.70 25.20
CA THR A 208 -46.74 -3.51 25.35
C THR A 208 -46.00 -4.75 25.87
N LYS A 209 -46.75 -5.77 26.28
CA LYS A 209 -46.28 -7.07 26.78
C LYS A 209 -47.22 -8.17 26.29
N GLY A 210 -46.78 -9.42 26.32
CA GLY A 210 -47.57 -10.57 25.92
C GLY A 210 -46.93 -11.38 24.79
N PRO A 211 -47.62 -12.45 24.35
CA PRO A 211 -47.03 -13.51 23.52
C PRO A 211 -46.57 -13.06 22.14
N TYR A 212 -47.02 -11.90 21.65
CA TYR A 212 -46.64 -11.38 20.32
C TYR A 212 -45.52 -10.33 20.37
N ILE A 213 -45.12 -9.90 21.57
CA ILE A 213 -44.16 -8.80 21.80
C ILE A 213 -42.94 -9.28 22.60
N ASP A 214 -43.14 -10.16 23.59
CA ASP A 214 -42.08 -10.52 24.55
C ASP A 214 -40.91 -11.24 23.87
N GLY A 215 -41.17 -12.21 22.98
CA GLY A 215 -40.13 -12.95 22.26
C GLY A 215 -39.40 -12.11 21.22
N ILE A 216 -40.11 -11.26 20.46
CA ILE A 216 -39.49 -10.35 19.50
C ILE A 216 -38.62 -9.31 20.21
N HIS A 217 -39.08 -8.75 21.32
CA HIS A 217 -38.31 -7.80 22.11
C HIS A 217 -37.00 -8.42 22.63
N LEU A 218 -37.06 -9.67 23.10
CA LEU A 218 -35.85 -10.41 23.52
C LEU A 218 -34.88 -10.58 22.34
N ALA A 219 -35.38 -10.97 21.17
CA ALA A 219 -34.56 -11.12 19.97
C ALA A 219 -33.92 -9.79 19.52
N MET A 220 -34.69 -8.70 19.50
CA MET A 220 -34.19 -7.35 19.18
C MET A 220 -33.12 -6.88 20.18
N SER A 221 -33.32 -7.13 21.48
CA SER A 221 -32.35 -6.79 22.52
C SER A 221 -31.03 -7.57 22.38
N LYS A 222 -31.11 -8.85 21.98
CA LYS A 222 -29.92 -9.68 21.70
C LYS A 222 -29.17 -9.23 20.44
N LEU A 223 -29.88 -8.76 19.42
CA LEU A 223 -29.26 -8.16 18.23
C LEU A 223 -28.54 -6.84 18.58
N GLU A 224 -29.12 -6.00 19.44
CA GLU A 224 -28.48 -4.76 19.92
C GLU A 224 -27.22 -5.04 20.74
N GLN A 225 -27.22 -6.08 21.58
CA GLN A 225 -26.03 -6.54 22.32
C GLN A 225 -24.86 -6.97 21.42
N LYS A 226 -25.11 -7.27 20.13
CA LYS A 226 -24.05 -7.53 19.13
C LYS A 226 -23.47 -6.23 18.54
N GLY A 227 -23.81 -5.06 19.09
CA GLY A 227 -23.29 -3.75 18.69
C GLY A 227 -23.98 -3.15 17.48
N LEU A 228 -25.21 -3.57 17.16
CA LEU A 228 -25.99 -3.07 16.02
C LEU A 228 -26.85 -1.86 16.41
N ASN A 229 -26.83 -0.81 15.60
CA ASN A 229 -27.72 0.35 15.73
C ASN A 229 -29.06 0.07 15.04
N LEU A 230 -30.01 -0.50 15.78
CA LEU A 230 -31.31 -0.91 15.27
C LEU A 230 -32.32 0.26 15.27
N PRO A 231 -33.19 0.39 14.22
CA PRO A 231 -33.36 -0.55 13.11
C PRO A 231 -32.47 -0.29 11.88
N TYR A 232 -31.76 0.84 11.84
CA TYR A 232 -31.07 1.32 10.63
C TYR A 232 -30.04 0.34 10.05
N ASP A 233 -29.25 -0.30 10.91
CA ASP A 233 -28.23 -1.25 10.47
C ASP A 233 -28.82 -2.51 9.80
N LEU A 234 -30.10 -2.81 10.05
CA LEU A 234 -30.77 -4.00 9.49
C LEU A 234 -30.87 -3.98 7.98
N ILE A 235 -30.92 -2.79 7.36
CA ILE A 235 -31.03 -2.65 5.91
C ILE A 235 -29.74 -3.16 5.23
N ALA A 236 -28.57 -2.83 5.80
CA ALA A 236 -27.27 -3.10 5.18
C ALA A 236 -26.75 -4.54 5.41
N ILE A 237 -27.28 -5.26 6.40
CA ILE A 237 -26.80 -6.61 6.74
C ILE A 237 -27.40 -7.65 5.78
N LYS A 238 -26.59 -8.51 5.17
CA LYS A 238 -27.08 -9.60 4.31
C LYS A 238 -27.99 -10.59 5.06
N ASP A 239 -29.03 -11.10 4.38
CA ASP A 239 -30.03 -12.00 4.96
C ASP A 239 -29.42 -13.24 5.63
N GLU A 240 -28.38 -13.84 5.03
CA GLU A 240 -27.67 -15.01 5.60
C GLU A 240 -27.08 -14.72 6.99
N LYS A 241 -26.56 -13.50 7.19
CA LYS A 241 -25.96 -13.09 8.46
C LYS A 241 -27.06 -12.82 9.51
N ILE A 242 -28.21 -12.28 9.08
CA ILE A 242 -29.38 -12.10 9.95
C ILE A 242 -29.91 -13.46 10.40
N LYS A 243 -30.13 -14.40 9.46
CA LYS A 243 -30.52 -15.79 9.76
C LYS A 243 -29.60 -16.44 10.78
N LYS A 244 -28.29 -16.31 10.57
CA LYS A 244 -27.29 -16.83 11.51
C LYS A 244 -27.43 -16.19 12.90
N PHE A 245 -27.55 -14.87 12.96
CA PHE A 245 -27.70 -14.17 14.24
C PHE A 245 -28.96 -14.56 14.99
N LEU A 246 -30.08 -14.76 14.29
CA LEU A 246 -31.34 -15.19 14.88
C LEU A 246 -31.28 -16.65 15.33
N SER A 247 -30.62 -17.53 14.56
CA SER A 247 -30.44 -18.95 14.93
C SER A 247 -29.60 -19.18 16.19
N ASP A 248 -28.76 -18.22 16.57
CA ASP A 248 -27.97 -18.26 17.81
C ASP A 248 -28.82 -18.00 19.08
N ILE A 249 -30.03 -17.45 18.92
CA ILE A 249 -30.89 -17.03 20.04
C ILE A 249 -31.77 -18.20 20.47
N LYS A 250 -31.37 -18.90 21.53
CA LYS A 250 -32.12 -20.07 22.06
C LYS A 250 -33.27 -19.69 23.01
N ASP A 251 -33.25 -18.46 23.53
CA ASP A 251 -34.15 -18.02 24.61
C ASP A 251 -35.48 -17.44 24.09
N ALA A 252 -35.65 -17.28 22.77
CA ALA A 252 -36.85 -16.73 22.14
C ALA A 252 -37.64 -17.82 21.40
N PRO A 253 -38.99 -17.76 21.36
CA PRO A 253 -39.79 -18.69 20.58
C PRO A 253 -39.43 -18.66 19.09
N GLN A 254 -39.33 -19.84 18.46
CA GLN A 254 -38.97 -19.95 17.03
C GLN A 254 -39.89 -19.12 16.13
N VAL A 255 -41.18 -19.08 16.45
CA VAL A 255 -42.20 -18.30 15.72
C VAL A 255 -41.89 -16.80 15.75
N ASP A 256 -41.38 -16.26 16.87
CA ASP A 256 -41.04 -14.84 16.99
C ASP A 256 -39.74 -14.50 16.24
N LEU A 257 -38.78 -15.45 16.20
CA LEU A 257 -37.56 -15.30 15.41
C LEU A 257 -37.88 -15.26 13.91
N GLU A 258 -38.77 -16.14 13.44
CA GLU A 258 -39.23 -16.16 12.04
C GLU A 258 -40.00 -14.89 11.68
N ARG A 259 -40.89 -14.41 12.57
CA ARG A 259 -41.60 -13.13 12.38
C ARG A 259 -40.63 -11.95 12.28
N LEU A 260 -39.61 -11.91 13.13
CA LEU A 260 -38.60 -10.85 13.10
C LEU A 260 -37.78 -10.90 11.80
N GLU A 261 -37.40 -12.09 11.35
CA GLU A 261 -36.70 -12.27 10.08
C GLU A 261 -37.52 -11.72 8.90
N LEU A 262 -38.79 -12.14 8.80
CA LEU A 262 -39.70 -11.67 7.76
C LEU A 262 -39.93 -10.16 7.85
N ALA A 263 -40.07 -9.61 9.05
CA ALA A 263 -40.21 -8.17 9.27
C ALA A 263 -38.97 -7.38 8.82
N ILE A 264 -37.78 -7.91 9.01
CA ILE A 264 -36.54 -7.30 8.50
C ILE A 264 -36.51 -7.35 6.97
N SER A 265 -36.86 -8.49 6.35
CA SER A 265 -36.98 -8.59 4.89
C SER A 265 -38.05 -7.64 4.34
N PHE A 266 -39.17 -7.48 5.04
CA PHE A 266 -40.22 -6.53 4.69
C PHE A 266 -39.72 -5.08 4.74
N TYR A 267 -39.00 -4.71 5.81
CA TYR A 267 -38.38 -3.40 5.95
C TYR A 267 -37.41 -3.10 4.81
N LYS A 268 -36.57 -4.06 4.42
CA LYS A 268 -35.65 -3.92 3.28
C LYS A 268 -36.37 -3.69 1.96
N LEU A 269 -37.44 -4.43 1.68
CA LEU A 269 -38.22 -4.27 0.44
C LEU A 269 -38.97 -2.93 0.40
N LEU A 270 -39.55 -2.50 1.53
CA LEU A 270 -40.16 -1.17 1.64
C LEU A 270 -39.12 -0.07 1.39
N ASN A 271 -37.94 -0.21 1.98
CA ASN A 271 -36.83 0.71 1.78
C ASN A 271 -36.36 0.72 0.31
N GLN A 272 -36.17 -0.44 -0.33
CA GLN A 272 -35.82 -0.53 -1.75
C GLN A 272 -36.86 0.15 -2.65
N LYS A 273 -38.15 0.07 -2.27
CA LYS A 273 -39.26 0.66 -3.02
C LYS A 273 -39.25 2.18 -2.97
N TYR A 274 -39.23 2.79 -1.77
CA TYR A 274 -39.42 4.24 -1.63
C TYR A 274 -38.11 5.05 -1.49
N ASN A 275 -36.99 4.41 -1.14
CA ASN A 275 -35.68 5.06 -1.05
C ASN A 275 -34.79 4.71 -2.25
N ILE A 276 -33.80 5.57 -2.50
CA ILE A 276 -32.95 5.52 -3.68
C ILE A 276 -31.54 5.08 -3.29
N ASP A 277 -31.42 3.88 -2.72
CA ASP A 277 -30.15 3.26 -2.38
C ASP A 277 -29.78 2.12 -3.33
N PHE A 278 -28.55 1.62 -3.21
CA PHE A 278 -28.03 0.52 -4.02
C PHE A 278 -28.23 -0.85 -3.36
N ILE A 279 -28.95 -0.91 -2.25
CA ILE A 279 -29.19 -2.16 -1.51
C ILE A 279 -30.16 -3.01 -2.35
N GLU A 280 -29.88 -4.31 -2.49
CA GLU A 280 -30.62 -5.21 -3.41
C GLU A 280 -30.58 -4.80 -4.90
N MET A 281 -29.49 -4.15 -5.37
CA MET A 281 -29.34 -3.73 -6.77
C MET A 281 -29.52 -4.87 -7.79
N ASP A 282 -29.13 -6.11 -7.47
CA ASP A 282 -29.36 -7.26 -8.37
C ASP A 282 -30.86 -7.56 -8.58
N ASN A 283 -31.68 -7.44 -7.54
CA ASN A 283 -33.13 -7.61 -7.63
C ASN A 283 -33.75 -6.49 -8.48
N TYR A 284 -33.33 -5.25 -8.26
CA TYR A 284 -33.79 -4.11 -9.07
C TYR A 284 -33.43 -4.27 -10.55
N ILE A 285 -32.18 -4.66 -10.87
CA ILE A 285 -31.76 -4.92 -12.25
C ILE A 285 -32.54 -6.08 -12.88
N ALA A 286 -32.87 -7.13 -12.10
CA ALA A 286 -33.68 -8.24 -12.60
C ALA A 286 -35.09 -7.80 -13.01
N GLN A 287 -35.70 -6.83 -12.30
CA GLN A 287 -36.99 -6.26 -12.68
C GLN A 287 -36.92 -5.49 -14.00
N LEU A 288 -35.78 -4.84 -14.31
CA LEU A 288 -35.56 -4.14 -15.58
C LEU A 288 -35.31 -5.09 -16.77
N LYS A 289 -34.73 -6.28 -16.52
CA LYS A 289 -34.33 -7.27 -17.55
C LYS A 289 -35.49 -7.89 -18.35
N VAL A 290 -36.71 -7.86 -17.82
CA VAL A 290 -37.88 -8.47 -18.47
C VAL A 290 -38.20 -7.76 -19.81
N GLU A 291 -37.62 -6.59 -20.06
CA GLU A 291 -37.83 -5.79 -21.27
C GLU A 291 -36.48 -5.28 -21.83
N ALA A 292 -36.49 -4.80 -23.09
CA ALA A 292 -35.31 -4.38 -23.84
C ALA A 292 -34.66 -3.07 -23.33
N PHE A 293 -34.39 -2.95 -22.03
CA PHE A 293 -33.61 -1.87 -21.45
C PHE A 293 -32.15 -1.99 -21.92
N PRO A 294 -31.53 -0.92 -22.45
CA PRO A 294 -30.23 -1.02 -23.08
C PRO A 294 -29.11 -1.39 -22.09
N ASP A 295 -28.20 -2.27 -22.51
CA ASP A 295 -26.88 -2.46 -21.90
C ASP A 295 -26.82 -2.91 -20.42
N LEU A 296 -27.86 -3.57 -19.89
CA LEU A 296 -27.85 -4.12 -18.51
C LEU A 296 -26.71 -5.13 -18.26
N ASP A 297 -26.27 -5.86 -19.29
CA ASP A 297 -25.14 -6.78 -19.17
C ASP A 297 -23.81 -6.05 -18.98
N LYS A 298 -23.65 -4.83 -19.54
CA LYS A 298 -22.48 -3.97 -19.27
C LYS A 298 -22.47 -3.50 -17.82
N LEU A 299 -23.64 -3.13 -17.27
CA LEU A 299 -23.78 -2.77 -15.86
C LEU A 299 -23.42 -3.95 -14.94
N LYS A 300 -23.92 -5.16 -15.22
CA LYS A 300 -23.54 -6.36 -14.45
C LYS A 300 -22.03 -6.62 -14.48
N LYS A 301 -21.39 -6.47 -15.64
CA LYS A 301 -19.92 -6.54 -15.76
C LYS A 301 -19.23 -5.48 -14.92
N ALA A 302 -19.73 -4.24 -14.91
CA ALA A 302 -19.19 -3.16 -14.08
C ALA A 302 -19.32 -3.47 -12.58
N LEU A 303 -20.46 -3.98 -12.13
CA LEU A 303 -20.69 -4.36 -10.73
C LEU A 303 -19.76 -5.49 -10.26
N ALA A 304 -19.45 -6.43 -11.15
CA ALA A 304 -18.57 -7.57 -10.91
C ALA A 304 -17.06 -7.26 -11.04
N GLU A 305 -16.67 -6.07 -11.52
CA GLU A 305 -15.26 -5.70 -11.71
C GLU A 305 -14.53 -5.56 -10.36
N PRO A 306 -13.42 -6.30 -10.12
CA PRO A 306 -12.69 -6.21 -8.86
C PRO A 306 -11.81 -4.97 -8.74
N ASP A 307 -11.29 -4.41 -9.84
CA ASP A 307 -10.47 -3.19 -9.76
C ASP A 307 -11.35 -1.96 -9.53
N LEU A 308 -11.15 -1.30 -8.39
CA LEU A 308 -11.97 -0.17 -7.96
C LEU A 308 -11.99 0.98 -8.98
N LYS A 309 -10.86 1.32 -9.60
CA LYS A 309 -10.79 2.44 -10.56
C LYS A 309 -11.52 2.11 -11.84
N LYS A 310 -11.33 0.89 -12.36
CA LYS A 310 -12.00 0.40 -13.56
C LYS A 310 -13.51 0.26 -13.32
N LYS A 311 -13.91 -0.27 -12.16
CA LYS A 311 -15.30 -0.32 -11.71
C LYS A 311 -15.94 1.06 -11.69
N LEU A 312 -15.30 2.05 -11.05
CA LEU A 312 -15.78 3.44 -11.04
C LEU A 312 -15.92 4.02 -12.44
N SER A 313 -14.90 3.85 -13.30
CA SER A 313 -14.99 4.32 -14.69
C SER A 313 -16.20 3.72 -15.40
N MET A 314 -16.35 2.40 -15.36
CA MET A 314 -17.45 1.69 -16.04
C MET A 314 -18.84 2.08 -15.51
N LEU A 315 -18.97 2.34 -14.21
CA LEU A 315 -20.23 2.81 -13.63
C LEU A 315 -20.54 4.25 -14.05
N ILE A 316 -19.54 5.14 -14.08
CA ILE A 316 -19.71 6.52 -14.56
C ILE A 316 -20.02 6.54 -16.06
N ASP A 317 -19.38 5.70 -16.86
CA ASP A 317 -19.71 5.47 -18.28
C ASP A 317 -21.17 5.04 -18.46
N HIS A 318 -21.66 4.16 -17.58
CA HIS A 318 -23.05 3.74 -17.61
C HIS A 318 -24.01 4.87 -17.21
N ILE A 319 -23.68 5.68 -16.20
CA ILE A 319 -24.46 6.89 -15.85
C ILE A 319 -24.50 7.86 -17.05
N GLU A 320 -23.40 8.01 -17.79
CA GLU A 320 -23.36 8.85 -19.00
C GLU A 320 -24.32 8.36 -20.09
N LEU A 321 -24.37 7.04 -20.32
CA LEU A 321 -25.35 6.42 -21.23
C LEU A 321 -26.79 6.72 -20.78
N LEU A 322 -27.09 6.55 -19.49
CA LEU A 322 -28.42 6.83 -18.93
C LEU A 322 -28.77 8.31 -19.03
N LYS A 323 -27.82 9.22 -18.75
CA LYS A 323 -27.99 10.67 -18.92
C LYS A 323 -28.38 11.01 -20.36
N ASN A 324 -27.66 10.46 -21.34
CA ASN A 324 -27.95 10.72 -22.75
C ASN A 324 -29.33 10.19 -23.15
N LEU A 325 -29.77 9.07 -22.59
CA LEU A 325 -31.11 8.53 -22.77
C LEU A 325 -32.18 9.44 -22.15
N ILE A 326 -31.97 9.90 -20.92
CA ILE A 326 -32.88 10.81 -20.20
C ILE A 326 -33.04 12.13 -20.96
N LEU A 327 -31.93 12.70 -21.45
CA LEU A 327 -31.90 13.97 -22.18
C LEU A 327 -32.26 13.85 -23.67
N SER A 328 -32.58 12.65 -24.14
CA SER A 328 -33.00 12.41 -25.53
C SER A 328 -34.29 13.17 -25.86
N HIS A 329 -34.38 13.74 -27.07
CA HIS A 329 -35.63 14.30 -27.59
C HIS A 329 -36.68 13.23 -27.92
N LYS A 330 -36.30 11.94 -27.94
CA LYS A 330 -37.24 10.83 -28.18
C LYS A 330 -38.12 10.62 -26.96
N SER A 331 -39.44 10.56 -27.18
CA SER A 331 -40.40 10.01 -26.23
C SER A 331 -40.49 8.49 -26.40
N TYR A 332 -40.61 7.76 -25.30
CA TYR A 332 -40.79 6.32 -25.30
C TYR A 332 -42.23 5.97 -24.92
N GLU A 333 -42.67 4.79 -25.35
CA GLU A 333 -44.01 4.28 -25.05
C GLU A 333 -44.13 3.99 -23.54
N VAL A 334 -45.23 4.45 -22.94
CA VAL A 334 -45.59 4.14 -21.56
C VAL A 334 -46.29 2.79 -21.52
N ARG A 335 -45.81 1.88 -20.69
CA ARG A 335 -46.44 0.57 -20.43
C ARG A 335 -47.00 0.54 -19.04
N GLU A 336 -48.32 0.36 -18.93
CA GLU A 336 -49.00 0.29 -17.65
C GLU A 336 -50.14 -0.72 -17.68
N ASP A 337 -50.15 -1.65 -16.72
CA ASP A 337 -51.28 -2.54 -16.46
C ASP A 337 -51.76 -2.27 -15.03
N ILE A 338 -52.80 -1.43 -14.90
CA ILE A 338 -53.30 -0.95 -13.60
C ILE A 338 -54.73 -1.46 -13.38
N TYR A 339 -54.93 -2.22 -12.31
CA TYR A 339 -56.21 -2.80 -11.93
C TYR A 339 -56.78 -2.09 -10.71
N LYS A 340 -58.11 -1.90 -10.70
CA LYS A 340 -58.83 -1.29 -9.56
C LYS A 340 -59.58 -2.38 -8.80
N LYS A 341 -59.33 -2.49 -7.49
CA LYS A 341 -60.01 -3.43 -6.60
C LYS A 341 -61.01 -2.68 -5.70
N ARG A 342 -62.27 -3.12 -5.70
CA ARG A 342 -63.27 -2.65 -4.72
C ARG A 342 -63.14 -3.46 -3.43
N HIS A 343 -62.65 -2.86 -2.35
CA HIS A 343 -62.80 -3.42 -1.02
C HIS A 343 -64.21 -3.10 -0.49
N ILE A 344 -65.00 -4.12 -0.16
CA ILE A 344 -66.44 -3.98 0.18
C ILE A 344 -66.64 -3.62 1.67
N THR A 345 -65.60 -3.74 2.50
CA THR A 345 -65.73 -3.62 3.98
C THR A 345 -65.24 -2.30 4.55
N VAL A 346 -64.47 -1.53 3.78
CA VAL A 346 -64.00 -0.16 4.09
C VAL A 346 -63.83 0.52 2.73
N ASP A 347 -64.51 1.64 2.46
CA ASP A 347 -64.59 2.33 1.16
C ASP A 347 -63.25 2.96 0.68
N ILE A 348 -62.14 2.23 0.78
CA ILE A 348 -60.82 2.66 0.32
C ILE A 348 -60.56 2.08 -1.09
N PRO A 349 -60.47 2.91 -2.13
CA PRO A 349 -60.15 2.45 -3.47
C PRO A 349 -58.69 1.96 -3.52
N SER A 350 -58.50 0.66 -3.74
CA SER A 350 -57.17 0.06 -3.89
C SER A 350 -56.85 -0.13 -5.38
N MET A 351 -55.62 0.19 -5.78
CA MET A 351 -55.09 -0.10 -7.10
C MET A 351 -53.82 -0.92 -6.98
N TYR A 352 -53.61 -1.84 -7.92
CA TYR A 352 -52.38 -2.60 -8.06
C TYR A 352 -52.03 -2.74 -9.53
N GLY A 353 -50.76 -2.95 -9.83
CA GLY A 353 -50.30 -3.01 -11.20
C GLY A 353 -48.84 -2.61 -11.33
N TYR A 354 -48.44 -2.24 -12.53
CA TYR A 354 -47.11 -1.69 -12.78
C TYR A 354 -47.15 -0.51 -13.75
N TYR A 355 -46.16 0.37 -13.63
CA TYR A 355 -45.89 1.49 -14.53
C TYR A 355 -44.43 1.44 -15.00
N ARG A 356 -44.22 1.59 -16.31
CA ARG A 356 -42.88 1.59 -16.91
C ARG A 356 -42.78 2.59 -18.05
N GLU A 357 -41.67 3.33 -18.06
CA GLU A 357 -41.24 4.18 -19.16
C GLU A 357 -39.71 4.32 -19.12
N LEU A 358 -39.07 4.33 -20.29
CA LEU A 358 -37.63 4.14 -20.39
C LEU A 358 -36.81 5.25 -19.71
N LYS A 359 -37.20 6.53 -19.85
CA LYS A 359 -36.50 7.65 -19.19
C LYS A 359 -36.71 7.63 -17.68
N PHE A 360 -37.92 7.31 -17.23
CA PHE A 360 -38.25 7.14 -15.81
C PHE A 360 -37.41 6.02 -15.17
N ASP A 361 -37.37 4.84 -15.78
CA ASP A 361 -36.58 3.69 -15.32
C ASP A 361 -35.08 4.02 -15.30
N ALA A 362 -34.60 4.72 -16.33
CA ALA A 362 -33.21 5.18 -16.42
C ALA A 362 -32.84 6.18 -15.32
N LEU A 363 -33.74 7.08 -14.95
CA LEU A 363 -33.51 8.02 -13.85
C LEU A 363 -33.45 7.29 -12.50
N GLY A 364 -34.39 6.37 -12.25
CA GLY A 364 -34.39 5.53 -11.05
C GLY A 364 -33.13 4.67 -10.93
N LEU A 365 -32.65 4.11 -12.05
CA LEU A 365 -31.38 3.37 -12.09
C LEU A 365 -30.17 4.28 -11.88
N THR A 366 -30.17 5.47 -12.50
CA THR A 366 -29.09 6.47 -12.36
C THR A 366 -28.82 6.77 -10.89
N PHE A 367 -29.86 7.10 -10.12
CA PHE A 367 -29.68 7.48 -8.72
C PHE A 367 -29.16 6.35 -7.83
N ARG A 368 -29.58 5.10 -8.09
CA ARG A 368 -29.05 3.93 -7.35
C ARG A 368 -27.57 3.69 -7.67
N ILE A 369 -27.17 3.84 -8.93
CA ILE A 369 -25.76 3.76 -9.33
C ILE A 369 -24.95 4.91 -8.71
N GLU A 370 -25.49 6.13 -8.67
CA GLU A 370 -24.84 7.27 -8.01
C GLU A 370 -24.60 7.04 -6.53
N SER A 371 -25.57 6.46 -5.82
CA SER A 371 -25.42 6.10 -4.41
C SER A 371 -24.26 5.12 -4.21
N LEU A 372 -24.13 4.12 -5.10
CA LEU A 372 -23.00 3.18 -5.07
C LEU A 372 -21.67 3.89 -5.40
N VAL A 373 -21.63 4.71 -6.44
CA VAL A 373 -20.42 5.41 -6.88
C VAL A 373 -19.89 6.36 -5.80
N ASN A 374 -20.76 7.02 -5.04
CA ASN A 374 -20.35 7.85 -3.90
C ASN A 374 -19.61 7.05 -2.82
N VAL A 375 -20.10 5.84 -2.48
CA VAL A 375 -19.42 4.93 -1.54
C VAL A 375 -18.06 4.48 -2.11
N LEU A 376 -18.02 4.13 -3.40
CA LEU A 376 -16.78 3.72 -4.06
C LEU A 376 -15.75 4.86 -4.15
N PHE A 377 -16.19 6.12 -4.27
CA PHE A 377 -15.29 7.28 -4.21
C PHE A 377 -14.69 7.48 -2.80
N GLU A 378 -15.44 7.20 -1.74
CA GLU A 378 -14.90 7.23 -0.38
C GLU A 378 -13.81 6.18 -0.21
N GLU A 379 -14.03 4.95 -0.70
CA GLU A 379 -13.01 3.90 -0.73
C GLU A 379 -11.79 4.30 -1.58
N LEU A 380 -12.01 4.95 -2.73
CA LEU A 380 -10.94 5.40 -3.63
C LEU A 380 -9.98 6.40 -2.96
N ILE A 381 -10.52 7.27 -2.09
CA ILE A 381 -9.77 8.25 -1.30
C ILE A 381 -9.03 7.57 -0.15
N GLN A 382 -9.62 6.55 0.49
CA GLN A 382 -8.97 5.80 1.57
C GLN A 382 -7.77 4.98 1.06
N ASN A 383 -7.82 4.54 -0.20
CA ASN A 383 -6.77 3.73 -0.85
C ASN A 383 -5.53 4.52 -1.33
N ILE A 384 -5.35 5.78 -0.91
CA ILE A 384 -4.14 6.57 -1.20
C ILE A 384 -3.53 7.13 0.09
N ASP A 385 -2.23 6.97 0.27
CA ASP A 385 -1.49 7.59 1.37
C ASP A 385 -1.25 9.08 1.06
N LEU A 386 -2.02 9.95 1.71
CA LEU A 386 -1.91 11.40 1.59
C LEU A 386 -1.11 12.02 2.74
N ASN A 387 -0.46 11.23 3.59
CA ASN A 387 0.39 11.78 4.67
C ASN A 387 1.75 12.26 4.13
N LEU A 388 2.16 11.74 2.97
CA LEU A 388 3.41 12.09 2.30
C LEU A 388 3.17 12.24 0.79
N ILE A 389 3.03 13.48 0.32
CA ILE A 389 2.79 13.77 -1.09
C ILE A 389 4.13 14.04 -1.79
N THR A 390 4.45 13.15 -2.74
CA THR A 390 5.60 13.24 -3.65
C THR A 390 5.14 13.29 -5.11
N ARG A 391 6.06 13.39 -6.07
CA ARG A 391 5.69 13.40 -7.51
C ARG A 391 4.91 12.14 -7.91
N ALA A 392 5.31 10.97 -7.42
CA ALA A 392 4.58 9.72 -7.64
C ALA A 392 3.15 9.76 -7.09
N THR A 393 2.94 10.49 -5.99
CA THR A 393 1.62 10.68 -5.37
C THR A 393 0.75 11.62 -6.22
N PHE A 394 1.33 12.67 -6.82
CA PHE A 394 0.57 13.55 -7.71
C PHE A 394 0.04 12.84 -8.97
N TYR A 395 0.78 11.90 -9.56
CA TYR A 395 0.25 11.06 -10.65
C TYR A 395 -0.99 10.26 -10.20
N GLN A 396 -0.98 9.75 -8.96
CA GLN A 396 -2.11 9.02 -8.40
C GLN A 396 -3.30 9.92 -8.07
N ILE A 397 -3.04 11.16 -7.66
CA ILE A 397 -4.06 12.19 -7.42
C ILE A 397 -4.71 12.58 -8.75
N TYR A 398 -3.90 12.90 -9.77
CA TYR A 398 -4.36 13.26 -11.11
C TYR A 398 -5.34 12.22 -11.69
N ASN A 399 -4.97 10.94 -11.66
CA ASN A 399 -5.83 9.86 -12.14
C ASN A 399 -7.18 9.77 -11.42
N ARG A 400 -7.24 10.16 -10.14
CA ARG A 400 -8.50 10.20 -9.36
C ARG A 400 -9.32 11.45 -9.70
N LEU A 401 -8.66 12.60 -9.88
CA LEU A 401 -9.33 13.86 -10.24
C LEU A 401 -10.03 13.76 -11.60
N ILE A 402 -9.50 13.00 -12.56
CA ILE A 402 -10.18 12.72 -13.83
C ILE A 402 -11.53 12.01 -13.59
N LEU A 403 -11.57 11.02 -12.71
CA LEU A 403 -12.82 10.31 -12.38
C LEU A 403 -13.84 11.24 -11.71
N PHE A 404 -13.38 12.12 -10.81
CA PHE A 404 -14.24 13.13 -10.20
C PHE A 404 -14.79 14.13 -11.22
N ASP A 405 -13.96 14.64 -12.12
CA ASP A 405 -14.40 15.55 -13.19
C ASP A 405 -15.46 14.91 -14.09
N LYS A 406 -15.23 13.65 -14.49
CA LYS A 406 -16.21 12.88 -15.26
C LYS A 406 -17.52 12.72 -14.49
N ALA A 407 -17.45 12.42 -13.19
CA ALA A 407 -18.62 12.32 -12.31
C ALA A 407 -19.42 13.64 -12.23
N LEU A 408 -18.74 14.78 -12.11
CA LEU A 408 -19.40 16.10 -12.12
C LEU A 408 -20.12 16.36 -13.46
N LYS A 409 -19.46 16.06 -14.58
CA LYS A 409 -20.02 16.24 -15.94
C LYS A 409 -21.27 15.40 -16.16
N VAL A 410 -21.27 14.12 -15.75
CA VAL A 410 -22.48 13.29 -15.86
C VAL A 410 -23.58 13.76 -14.91
N ASN A 411 -23.24 14.42 -13.81
CA ASN A 411 -24.21 15.05 -12.92
C ASN A 411 -24.79 16.39 -13.44
N GLY A 412 -24.36 16.83 -14.64
CA GLY A 412 -24.80 18.11 -15.23
C GLY A 412 -24.06 19.32 -14.66
N ILE A 413 -22.91 19.12 -14.01
CA ILE A 413 -22.04 20.17 -13.50
C ILE A 413 -20.86 20.31 -14.46
N SER A 414 -20.75 21.46 -15.13
CA SER A 414 -19.59 21.83 -15.94
C SER A 414 -18.84 23.00 -15.31
N SER A 415 -17.50 22.93 -15.35
CA SER A 415 -16.61 23.99 -14.86
C SER A 415 -15.34 24.04 -15.70
N VAL A 416 -15.20 25.09 -16.50
CA VAL A 416 -13.98 25.37 -17.28
C VAL A 416 -12.78 25.59 -16.35
N GLU A 417 -13.01 26.15 -15.16
CA GLU A 417 -11.95 26.33 -14.17
C GLU A 417 -11.39 24.99 -13.69
N MET A 418 -12.25 24.01 -13.40
CA MET A 418 -11.85 22.65 -13.00
C MET A 418 -11.02 21.99 -14.11
N GLU A 419 -11.50 22.03 -15.35
CA GLU A 419 -10.80 21.45 -16.51
C GLU A 419 -9.40 22.04 -16.69
N ARG A 420 -9.28 23.38 -16.59
CA ARG A 420 -7.98 24.07 -16.66
C ARG A 420 -7.02 23.63 -15.55
N GLN A 421 -7.51 23.40 -14.33
CA GLN A 421 -6.66 22.92 -13.23
C GLN A 421 -6.19 21.47 -13.46
N ILE A 422 -7.04 20.62 -14.04
CA ILE A 422 -6.66 19.24 -14.43
C ILE A 422 -5.57 19.27 -15.50
N GLU A 423 -5.74 20.11 -16.53
CA GLU A 423 -4.74 20.28 -17.58
C GLU A 423 -3.41 20.82 -17.02
N LEU A 424 -3.48 21.85 -16.16
CA LEU A 424 -2.31 22.41 -15.51
C LEU A 424 -1.56 21.38 -14.66
N LEU A 425 -2.29 20.53 -13.92
CA LEU A 425 -1.70 19.43 -13.16
C LEU A 425 -1.06 18.39 -14.09
N SER A 426 -1.74 17.97 -15.16
CA SER A 426 -1.18 17.03 -16.14
C SER A 426 0.14 17.53 -16.71
N ASN A 427 0.15 18.77 -17.23
CA ASN A 427 1.34 19.37 -17.83
C ASN A 427 2.48 19.55 -16.80
N SER A 428 2.14 19.89 -15.55
CA SER A 428 3.13 20.02 -14.48
C SER A 428 3.84 18.70 -14.16
N LEU A 429 3.16 17.55 -14.32
CA LEU A 429 3.73 16.24 -14.04
C LEU A 429 4.80 15.84 -15.06
N GLU A 430 4.73 16.35 -16.28
CA GLU A 430 5.71 16.10 -17.34
C GLU A 430 6.84 17.14 -17.38
N THR A 431 6.59 18.31 -16.79
CA THR A 431 7.54 19.43 -16.79
C THR A 431 8.75 19.15 -15.88
N ARG A 432 9.95 19.51 -16.34
CA ARG A 432 11.18 19.46 -15.54
C ARG A 432 11.33 20.75 -14.73
N GLY A 433 11.82 20.63 -13.49
CA GLY A 433 12.04 21.78 -12.60
C GLY A 433 10.77 22.38 -11.99
N PHE A 434 9.61 21.70 -12.13
CA PHE A 434 8.38 22.13 -11.49
C PHE A 434 8.51 22.01 -9.96
N THR A 435 8.20 23.09 -9.25
CA THR A 435 8.48 23.21 -7.82
C THR A 435 7.28 22.79 -6.96
N PHE A 436 7.57 22.41 -5.72
CA PHE A 436 6.54 22.00 -4.77
C PHE A 436 5.50 23.11 -4.50
N THR A 437 5.95 24.36 -4.40
CA THR A 437 5.07 25.52 -4.18
C THR A 437 4.16 25.80 -5.37
N GLN A 438 4.57 25.50 -6.60
CA GLN A 438 3.68 25.60 -7.76
C GLN A 438 2.56 24.55 -7.72
N TYR A 439 2.84 23.34 -7.22
CA TYR A 439 1.77 22.37 -6.96
C TYR A 439 0.78 22.89 -5.91
N VAL A 440 1.26 23.54 -4.84
CA VAL A 440 0.37 24.19 -3.84
C VAL A 440 -0.60 25.15 -4.53
N ASP A 441 -0.14 25.97 -5.48
CA ASP A 441 -0.99 26.92 -6.19
C ASP A 441 -2.02 26.25 -7.10
N ILE A 442 -1.65 25.15 -7.76
CA ILE A 442 -2.61 24.32 -8.52
C ILE A 442 -3.73 23.81 -7.61
N PHE A 443 -3.39 23.28 -6.42
CA PHE A 443 -4.39 22.73 -5.49
C PHE A 443 -5.25 23.81 -4.79
N LYS A 444 -4.73 25.02 -4.60
CA LYS A 444 -5.57 26.19 -4.27
C LYS A 444 -6.57 26.49 -5.39
N GLY A 445 -6.11 26.41 -6.64
CA GLY A 445 -6.96 26.56 -7.83
C GLY A 445 -8.10 25.53 -7.87
N PHE A 446 -7.80 24.25 -7.61
CA PHE A 446 -8.83 23.21 -7.49
C PHE A 446 -9.86 23.50 -6.40
N THR A 447 -9.39 23.90 -5.21
CA THR A 447 -10.28 24.24 -4.08
C THR A 447 -11.20 25.41 -4.41
N ARG A 448 -10.66 26.43 -5.09
CA ARG A 448 -11.46 27.57 -5.59
C ARG A 448 -12.50 27.11 -6.63
N ALA A 449 -12.12 26.26 -7.58
CA ALA A 449 -13.03 25.74 -8.59
C ALA A 449 -14.21 24.97 -7.96
N VAL A 450 -13.94 24.13 -6.96
CA VAL A 450 -15.00 23.40 -6.23
C VAL A 450 -15.90 24.35 -5.45
N LYS A 451 -15.34 25.36 -4.78
CA LYS A 451 -16.15 26.39 -4.10
C LYS A 451 -17.07 27.14 -5.08
N ASN A 452 -16.57 27.49 -6.25
CA ASN A 452 -17.37 28.13 -7.30
C ASN A 452 -18.47 27.21 -7.81
N ILE A 453 -18.17 25.92 -8.04
CA ILE A 453 -19.19 24.91 -8.40
C ILE A 453 -20.30 24.83 -7.36
N ILE A 454 -19.95 24.79 -6.07
CA ILE A 454 -20.94 24.76 -4.97
C ILE A 454 -21.80 26.03 -5.01
N ASN A 455 -21.19 27.19 -5.21
CA ASN A 455 -21.93 28.44 -5.28
C ASN A 455 -22.87 28.50 -6.49
N ASP A 456 -22.39 28.15 -7.69
CA ASP A 456 -23.12 28.31 -8.94
C ASP A 456 -24.30 27.33 -9.07
N TYR A 457 -24.12 26.08 -8.62
CA TYR A 457 -25.13 25.02 -8.80
C TYR A 457 -26.01 24.77 -7.57
N PHE A 458 -25.66 25.31 -6.40
CA PHE A 458 -26.39 25.08 -5.16
C PHE A 458 -26.71 26.38 -4.41
N ASN A 459 -25.70 27.18 -4.03
CA ASN A 459 -25.97 28.33 -3.17
C ASN A 459 -26.76 29.44 -3.88
N ASN A 460 -26.22 29.97 -4.99
CA ASN A 460 -26.81 31.11 -5.71
C ASN A 460 -28.23 30.82 -6.22
N ILE A 461 -28.53 29.56 -6.57
CA ILE A 461 -29.85 29.15 -7.08
C ILE A 461 -30.91 29.12 -5.97
N HIS A 462 -30.52 28.81 -4.73
CA HIS A 462 -31.47 28.58 -3.62
C HIS A 462 -31.45 29.66 -2.54
N GLU A 463 -30.36 30.37 -2.29
CA GLU A 463 -30.16 31.22 -1.10
C GLU A 463 -31.23 32.31 -0.92
N GLU A 464 -31.49 33.09 -1.97
CA GLU A 464 -32.50 34.15 -1.90
C GLU A 464 -33.91 33.57 -1.73
N ASN A 465 -34.22 32.50 -2.47
CA ASN A 465 -35.53 31.83 -2.43
C ASN A 465 -35.77 31.18 -1.06
N LEU A 466 -34.74 30.55 -0.48
CA LEU A 466 -34.78 29.92 0.82
C LEU A 466 -35.04 30.96 1.91
N THR A 467 -34.32 32.08 1.87
CA THR A 467 -34.52 33.19 2.80
C THR A 467 -35.96 33.73 2.73
N LYS A 468 -36.50 33.92 1.52
CA LYS A 468 -37.90 34.34 1.33
C LYS A 468 -38.91 33.33 1.89
N ILE A 469 -38.69 32.03 1.66
CA ILE A 469 -39.56 30.96 2.16
C ILE A 469 -39.51 30.87 3.68
N LEU A 470 -38.31 30.91 4.28
CA LEU A 470 -38.12 30.83 5.73
C LEU A 470 -38.75 32.00 6.50
N ASN A 471 -38.91 33.16 5.85
CA ASN A 471 -39.61 34.30 6.45
C ASN A 471 -41.15 34.15 6.45
N ARG A 472 -41.70 33.19 5.70
CA ARG A 472 -43.15 33.02 5.53
C ARG A 472 -43.69 31.68 6.02
N ILE A 473 -42.86 30.63 6.01
CA ILE A 473 -43.24 29.30 6.44
C ILE A 473 -43.39 29.24 7.97
N SER A 474 -44.40 28.50 8.44
CA SER A 474 -44.59 28.28 9.87
C SER A 474 -43.69 27.14 10.38
N VAL A 475 -43.20 27.25 11.62
CA VAL A 475 -42.21 26.31 12.20
C VAL A 475 -42.77 24.88 12.30
N ASP A 476 -44.07 24.72 12.54
CA ASP A 476 -44.79 23.43 12.58
C ASP A 476 -44.77 22.69 11.24
N GLN A 477 -44.55 23.40 10.13
CA GLN A 477 -44.48 22.80 8.79
C GLN A 477 -43.08 22.32 8.43
N ILE A 478 -42.06 22.70 9.20
CA ILE A 478 -40.67 22.31 8.94
C ILE A 478 -40.43 20.92 9.55
N LEU A 479 -39.85 20.01 8.76
CA LEU A 479 -39.48 18.67 9.21
C LEU A 479 -38.56 18.73 10.44
N HIS A 480 -38.82 17.86 11.40
CA HIS A 480 -38.12 17.79 12.69
C HIS A 480 -36.58 17.72 12.56
N ARG A 481 -36.04 17.14 11.49
CA ARG A 481 -34.59 17.05 11.24
C ARG A 481 -33.88 18.43 11.15
N TYR A 482 -34.61 19.47 10.75
CA TYR A 482 -34.06 20.83 10.68
C TYR A 482 -34.21 21.58 12.01
N LEU A 483 -35.12 21.14 12.86
CA LEU A 483 -35.38 21.75 14.16
C LEU A 483 -34.28 21.34 15.17
N PRO A 484 -33.95 22.20 16.14
CA PRO A 484 -33.03 21.85 17.22
C PRO A 484 -33.68 20.84 18.18
N LYS A 485 -32.86 19.98 18.81
CA LYS A 485 -33.34 19.01 19.80
C LYS A 485 -33.78 19.67 21.12
N GLU A 486 -33.28 20.86 21.41
CA GLU A 486 -33.63 21.68 22.56
C GLU A 486 -34.22 23.00 22.07
N GLY A 487 -35.31 23.46 22.70
CA GLY A 487 -36.09 24.61 22.27
C GLY A 487 -35.29 25.92 22.23
N MET A 488 -34.60 26.18 21.12
CA MET A 488 -34.05 27.50 20.83
C MET A 488 -35.21 28.45 20.53
N THR A 489 -35.25 29.57 21.25
CA THR A 489 -36.22 30.67 21.10
C THR A 489 -35.80 31.73 20.08
N ASP A 490 -34.60 31.62 19.50
CA ASP A 490 -34.04 32.60 18.56
C ASP A 490 -34.35 32.24 17.09
N HIS A 491 -35.24 33.02 16.47
CA HIS A 491 -35.67 32.83 15.09
C HIS A 491 -34.55 32.96 14.06
N GLU A 492 -33.55 33.83 14.26
CA GLU A 492 -32.46 34.02 13.29
C GLU A 492 -31.48 32.84 13.33
N LYS A 493 -31.19 32.30 14.53
CA LYS A 493 -30.41 31.07 14.68
C LYS A 493 -31.10 29.86 14.05
N LEU A 494 -32.43 29.78 14.15
CA LEU A 494 -33.19 28.72 13.50
C LEU A 494 -33.05 28.80 11.97
N LYS A 495 -33.21 30.00 11.39
CA LYS A 495 -33.03 30.19 9.93
C LYS A 495 -31.64 29.79 9.46
N HIS A 496 -30.59 30.23 10.16
CA HIS A 496 -29.21 29.86 9.84
C HIS A 496 -29.00 28.34 9.86
N ARG A 497 -29.51 27.67 10.91
CA ARG A 497 -29.43 26.20 11.02
C ARG A 497 -30.15 25.50 9.87
N VAL A 498 -31.36 25.93 9.55
CA VAL A 498 -32.15 25.35 8.45
C VAL A 498 -31.40 25.51 7.13
N SER A 499 -30.87 26.70 6.86
CA SER A 499 -30.07 26.98 5.66
C SER A 499 -28.83 26.10 5.57
N GLU A 500 -28.05 25.99 6.65
CA GLU A 500 -26.84 25.16 6.68
C GLU A 500 -27.16 23.69 6.38
N ILE A 501 -28.17 23.12 7.04
CA ILE A 501 -28.58 21.72 6.82
C ILE A 501 -29.09 21.54 5.38
N PHE A 502 -29.90 22.47 4.88
CA PHE A 502 -30.43 22.42 3.51
C PHE A 502 -29.30 22.36 2.49
N PHE A 503 -28.36 23.32 2.53
CA PHE A 503 -27.26 23.36 1.57
C PHE A 503 -26.35 22.15 1.69
N ARG A 504 -26.01 21.74 2.92
CA ARG A 504 -25.20 20.54 3.16
C ARG A 504 -25.85 19.29 2.56
N ASP A 505 -27.16 19.12 2.75
CA ASP A 505 -27.89 17.97 2.22
C ASP A 505 -27.96 18.01 0.68
N ARG A 506 -28.16 19.19 0.08
CA ARG A 506 -28.13 19.35 -1.39
C ARG A 506 -26.76 18.98 -1.98
N THR A 507 -25.67 19.48 -1.39
CA THR A 507 -24.31 19.18 -1.83
C THR A 507 -23.96 17.70 -1.60
N ALA A 508 -24.39 17.10 -0.48
CA ALA A 508 -24.10 15.71 -0.16
C ALA A 508 -24.79 14.70 -1.11
N LEU A 509 -25.96 15.06 -1.66
CA LEU A 509 -26.66 14.24 -2.65
C LEU A 509 -26.06 14.33 -4.06
N SER A 510 -25.12 15.24 -4.31
CA SER A 510 -24.42 15.36 -5.58
C SER A 510 -23.43 14.21 -5.78
N LEU A 511 -23.30 13.74 -7.02
CA LEU A 511 -22.35 12.68 -7.36
C LEU A 511 -20.90 13.18 -7.20
N GLY A 512 -20.14 12.57 -6.29
CA GLY A 512 -18.70 12.76 -6.08
C GLY A 512 -18.26 14.11 -5.50
N LEU A 513 -19.13 15.13 -5.41
CA LEU A 513 -18.74 16.50 -5.06
C LEU A 513 -18.22 16.63 -3.62
N ARG A 514 -18.92 16.05 -2.65
CA ARG A 514 -18.49 16.05 -1.24
C ARG A 514 -17.16 15.29 -1.07
N GLN A 515 -17.02 14.14 -1.73
CA GLN A 515 -15.81 13.33 -1.69
C GLN A 515 -14.63 14.08 -2.32
N LEU A 516 -14.85 14.78 -3.44
CA LEU A 516 -13.85 15.63 -4.08
C LEU A 516 -13.37 16.74 -3.16
N ASP A 517 -14.28 17.45 -2.49
CA ASP A 517 -13.95 18.53 -1.56
C ASP A 517 -13.09 18.03 -0.38
N ILE A 518 -13.49 16.91 0.22
CA ILE A 518 -12.71 16.24 1.29
C ILE A 518 -11.32 15.83 0.77
N PHE A 519 -11.25 15.28 -0.44
CA PHE A 519 -9.99 14.83 -1.03
C PHE A 519 -9.02 16.00 -1.26
N LEU A 520 -9.51 17.09 -1.88
CA LEU A 520 -8.72 18.29 -2.13
C LEU A 520 -8.27 18.98 -0.84
N THR A 521 -9.15 19.04 0.16
CA THR A 521 -8.82 19.61 1.48
C THR A 521 -7.70 18.83 2.15
N LYS A 522 -7.76 17.49 2.14
CA LYS A 522 -6.69 16.64 2.69
C LYS A 522 -5.37 16.86 1.96
N ILE A 523 -5.40 16.90 0.62
CA ILE A 523 -4.22 17.16 -0.20
C ILE A 523 -3.62 18.51 0.16
N LEU A 524 -4.42 19.58 0.11
CA LEU A 524 -3.94 20.94 0.32
C LEU A 524 -3.36 21.12 1.74
N ASN A 525 -3.98 20.53 2.76
CA ASN A 525 -3.46 20.54 4.13
C ASN A 525 -2.09 19.86 4.23
N THR A 526 -1.93 18.68 3.62
CA THR A 526 -0.62 18.01 3.60
C THR A 526 0.41 18.82 2.83
N LEU A 527 0.05 19.41 1.69
CA LEU A 527 0.95 20.25 0.92
C LEU A 527 1.40 21.48 1.72
N PHE A 528 0.48 22.17 2.41
CA PHE A 528 0.85 23.29 3.27
C PHE A 528 1.79 22.85 4.39
N HIS A 529 1.47 21.75 5.08
CA HIS A 529 2.33 21.22 6.14
C HIS A 529 3.74 20.88 5.62
N GLN A 530 3.86 20.20 4.49
CA GLN A 530 5.16 19.90 3.87
C GLN A 530 5.92 21.17 3.50
N SER A 531 5.24 22.16 2.90
CA SER A 531 5.85 23.43 2.50
C SER A 531 6.32 24.29 3.68
N ASP A 532 5.64 24.18 4.82
CA ASP A 532 5.97 24.92 6.05
C ASP A 532 7.13 24.26 6.81
N LYS A 533 7.16 22.92 6.87
CA LYS A 533 8.15 22.18 7.65
C LYS A 533 9.49 21.97 6.96
N LEU A 534 9.55 22.05 5.63
CA LEU A 534 10.75 21.72 4.87
C LEU A 534 11.30 22.94 4.12
N PRO A 535 12.63 23.15 4.15
CA PRO A 535 13.25 24.19 3.33
C PRO A 535 13.19 23.84 1.83
N LYS A 536 13.38 24.85 0.98
CA LYS A 536 13.17 24.74 -0.48
C LYS A 536 14.00 23.63 -1.16
N ASP A 537 15.24 23.44 -0.75
CA ASP A 537 16.13 22.38 -1.27
C ASP A 537 15.59 20.98 -0.94
N LYS A 538 15.03 20.82 0.27
CA LYS A 538 14.45 19.56 0.75
C LYS A 538 13.10 19.26 0.10
N LEU A 539 12.30 20.27 -0.23
CA LEU A 539 11.07 20.09 -1.00
C LEU A 539 11.34 19.53 -2.39
N HIS A 540 12.42 19.95 -3.04
CA HIS A 540 12.84 19.37 -4.32
C HIS A 540 13.25 17.90 -4.16
N LEU A 541 14.01 17.58 -3.12
CA LEU A 541 14.39 16.20 -2.83
C LEU A 541 13.17 15.31 -2.53
N LEU A 542 12.18 15.84 -1.80
CA LEU A 542 10.93 15.15 -1.50
C LEU A 542 10.09 14.87 -2.75
N LEU A 543 10.07 15.77 -3.73
CA LEU A 543 9.41 15.51 -5.02
C LEU A 543 10.08 14.37 -5.78
N ASN A 544 11.39 14.22 -5.66
CA ASN A 544 12.15 13.14 -6.29
C ASN A 544 11.97 11.80 -5.57
N TYR A 545 11.55 11.81 -4.30
CA TYR A 545 11.36 10.59 -3.52
C TYR A 545 10.13 9.80 -3.99
N ASP A 546 10.35 8.59 -4.47
CA ASP A 546 9.27 7.62 -4.72
C ASP A 546 9.25 6.55 -3.62
N HIS A 547 8.40 6.77 -2.61
CA HIS A 547 8.24 5.83 -1.51
C HIS A 547 7.79 4.44 -1.95
N GLN A 548 7.12 4.30 -3.11
CA GLN A 548 6.72 2.98 -3.64
C GLN A 548 7.89 2.20 -4.22
N ARG A 549 9.02 2.86 -4.48
CA ARG A 549 10.27 2.25 -4.94
C ARG A 549 11.31 2.09 -3.84
N ALA A 550 10.98 2.45 -2.60
CA ALA A 550 11.91 2.41 -1.48
C ALA A 550 12.41 0.98 -1.19
N MET A 551 11.58 -0.04 -1.42
CA MET A 551 11.92 -1.44 -1.16
C MET A 551 11.40 -2.38 -2.24
N THR A 552 12.07 -3.53 -2.39
CA THR A 552 11.61 -4.65 -3.19
C THR A 552 11.81 -5.97 -2.46
N SER A 553 10.86 -6.89 -2.58
CA SER A 553 11.05 -8.28 -2.16
C SER A 553 12.04 -9.01 -3.08
N ILE A 554 12.79 -9.96 -2.53
CA ILE A 554 13.62 -10.90 -3.31
C ILE A 554 12.78 -12.08 -3.82
N VAL A 555 11.63 -12.35 -3.17
CA VAL A 555 10.81 -13.55 -3.41
C VAL A 555 9.67 -13.29 -4.40
N ASP A 556 9.15 -12.06 -4.44
CA ASP A 556 8.01 -11.71 -5.30
C ASP A 556 8.43 -11.48 -6.76
N LYS A 557 7.84 -12.24 -7.68
CA LYS A 557 8.06 -12.10 -9.13
C LYS A 557 7.44 -10.82 -9.70
N ASN A 558 6.45 -10.24 -9.01
CA ASN A 558 5.71 -9.05 -9.44
C ASN A 558 6.29 -7.74 -8.88
N SER A 559 7.55 -7.75 -8.43
CA SER A 559 8.16 -6.53 -7.89
C SER A 559 8.08 -5.37 -8.89
N LYS A 560 7.69 -4.20 -8.39
CA LYS A 560 7.54 -2.97 -9.19
C LYS A 560 8.89 -2.31 -9.51
N VAL A 561 9.99 -2.73 -8.87
CA VAL A 561 11.31 -2.11 -9.00
C VAL A 561 12.31 -3.10 -9.55
N PHE A 562 12.68 -2.91 -10.82
CA PHE A 562 13.75 -3.65 -11.47
C PHE A 562 14.77 -2.67 -12.08
N GLY A 563 16.04 -2.91 -11.82
CA GLY A 563 17.12 -2.14 -12.46
C GLY A 563 18.39 -2.06 -11.62
N LEU A 564 19.54 -2.09 -12.29
CA LEU A 564 20.86 -2.02 -11.68
C LEU A 564 21.07 -0.75 -10.84
N ILE A 565 20.45 0.36 -11.25
CA ILE A 565 20.55 1.65 -10.57
C ILE A 565 19.88 1.62 -9.20
N HIS A 566 18.70 1.00 -9.10
CA HIS A 566 17.92 0.96 -7.86
C HIS A 566 18.38 -0.15 -6.91
N LEU A 567 18.69 -1.33 -7.46
CA LEU A 567 18.97 -2.52 -6.67
C LEU A 567 20.45 -2.70 -6.35
N GLY A 568 21.33 -2.08 -7.15
CA GLY A 568 22.74 -2.45 -7.17
C GLY A 568 22.97 -3.81 -7.81
N ASN A 569 24.24 -4.13 -8.08
CA ASN A 569 24.61 -5.35 -8.81
C ASN A 569 24.31 -6.63 -8.01
N LYS A 570 24.63 -6.60 -6.70
CA LYS A 570 24.45 -7.73 -5.77
C LYS A 570 23.01 -8.20 -5.72
N ALA A 571 22.08 -7.31 -5.37
CA ALA A 571 20.68 -7.65 -5.24
C ALA A 571 20.03 -8.04 -6.57
N LEU A 572 20.40 -7.37 -7.67
CA LEU A 572 19.89 -7.71 -9.00
C LEU A 572 20.21 -9.16 -9.37
N ASN A 573 21.45 -9.60 -9.12
CA ASN A 573 21.87 -10.97 -9.41
C ASN A 573 21.18 -11.99 -8.50
N ILE A 574 21.01 -11.67 -7.21
CA ILE A 574 20.26 -12.47 -6.25
C ILE A 574 18.81 -12.69 -6.71
N ILE A 575 18.12 -11.63 -7.13
CA ILE A 575 16.75 -11.71 -7.64
C ILE A 575 16.68 -12.53 -8.93
N LYS A 576 17.65 -12.37 -9.85
CA LYS A 576 17.71 -13.20 -11.07
C LYS A 576 17.90 -14.68 -10.74
N MET A 577 18.82 -15.01 -9.84
CA MET A 577 19.03 -16.40 -9.38
C MET A 577 17.76 -16.98 -8.77
N LYS A 578 17.06 -16.22 -7.92
CA LYS A 578 15.79 -16.65 -7.32
C LYS A 578 14.70 -16.87 -8.37
N ASN A 579 14.60 -16.01 -9.37
CA ASN A 579 13.67 -16.16 -10.50
C ASN A 579 13.97 -17.39 -11.36
N TYR A 580 15.22 -17.84 -11.40
CA TYR A 580 15.61 -19.12 -12.03
C TYR A 580 15.38 -20.35 -11.15
N GLY A 581 14.85 -20.18 -9.93
CA GLY A 581 14.57 -21.29 -9.02
C GLY A 581 15.78 -21.75 -8.20
N LEU A 582 16.89 -20.99 -8.20
CA LEU A 582 18.06 -21.33 -7.40
C LEU A 582 17.83 -21.04 -5.90
N PRO A 583 18.46 -21.79 -4.98
CA PRO A 583 18.21 -21.65 -3.55
C PRO A 583 18.92 -20.43 -2.99
N VAL A 584 18.23 -19.30 -3.05
CA VAL A 584 18.67 -18.04 -2.47
C VAL A 584 17.89 -17.80 -1.17
N PRO A 585 18.55 -17.41 -0.06
CA PRO A 585 17.88 -17.06 1.18
C PRO A 585 16.86 -15.94 0.96
N PRO A 586 15.66 -16.04 1.54
CA PRO A 586 14.63 -15.02 1.36
C PRO A 586 15.02 -13.70 2.05
N GLY A 587 14.42 -12.61 1.58
CA GLY A 587 14.71 -11.28 2.07
C GLY A 587 14.12 -10.20 1.18
N PHE A 588 14.63 -8.98 1.35
CA PHE A 588 14.22 -7.80 0.60
C PHE A 588 15.39 -6.83 0.43
N VAL A 589 15.22 -5.85 -0.44
CA VAL A 589 16.25 -4.86 -0.79
C VAL A 589 15.69 -3.49 -0.53
N ILE A 590 16.42 -2.69 0.24
CA ILE A 590 16.18 -1.25 0.38
C ILE A 590 16.98 -0.57 -0.73
N THR A 591 16.28 0.11 -1.63
CA THR A 591 16.87 0.56 -2.88
C THR A 591 17.71 1.82 -2.71
N THR A 592 18.48 2.18 -3.74
CA THR A 592 19.22 3.46 -3.78
C THR A 592 18.29 4.68 -3.73
N GLU A 593 16.99 4.51 -3.94
CA GLU A 593 15.98 5.57 -3.77
C GLU A 593 16.00 6.14 -2.34
N VAL A 594 16.05 5.24 -1.35
CA VAL A 594 16.14 5.63 0.06
C VAL A 594 17.48 6.31 0.34
N PHE A 595 18.58 5.80 -0.23
CA PHE A 595 19.89 6.42 -0.05
C PHE A 595 19.96 7.86 -0.58
N ARG A 596 19.39 8.10 -1.77
CA ARG A 596 19.36 9.43 -2.41
C ARG A 596 18.51 10.42 -1.64
N CYS A 597 17.40 9.95 -1.10
CA CYS A 597 16.44 10.76 -0.34
C CYS A 597 16.63 10.62 1.17
N ARG A 598 17.77 10.09 1.64
CA ARG A 598 17.98 9.72 3.06
C ARG A 598 17.77 10.87 4.02
N GLU A 599 18.15 12.09 3.62
CA GLU A 599 17.96 13.27 4.47
C GLU A 599 16.49 13.57 4.74
N ILE A 600 15.60 13.30 3.78
CA ILE A 600 14.15 13.41 3.95
C ILE A 600 13.64 12.25 4.80
N VAL A 601 14.06 11.02 4.48
CA VAL A 601 13.63 9.81 5.20
C VAL A 601 14.02 9.87 6.68
N ASP A 602 15.20 10.39 7.01
CA ASP A 602 15.71 10.44 8.38
C ASP A 602 15.23 11.66 9.18
N LYS A 603 14.93 12.80 8.54
CA LYS A 603 14.63 14.07 9.23
C LYS A 603 13.19 14.53 9.13
N TYR A 604 12.40 14.02 8.17
CA TYR A 604 10.99 14.38 8.02
C TYR A 604 10.11 13.25 8.59
N PRO A 605 9.45 13.45 9.76
CA PRO A 605 8.78 12.36 10.48
C PRO A 605 7.77 11.56 9.65
N PRO A 606 6.94 12.16 8.76
CA PRO A 606 6.05 11.37 7.90
C PRO A 606 6.79 10.46 6.92
N ALA A 607 7.96 10.88 6.40
CA ALA A 607 8.78 10.03 5.54
C ALA A 607 9.47 8.92 6.34
N GLU A 608 9.97 9.23 7.54
CA GLU A 608 10.54 8.24 8.46
C GLU A 608 9.51 7.17 8.83
N GLN A 609 8.30 7.59 9.22
CA GLN A 609 7.22 6.70 9.61
C GLN A 609 6.76 5.82 8.44
N ASN A 610 6.67 6.39 7.23
CA ASN A 610 6.36 5.63 6.02
C ASN A 610 7.44 4.56 5.77
N PHE A 611 8.72 4.92 5.86
CA PHE A 611 9.84 3.99 5.71
C PHE A 611 9.84 2.88 6.78
N ARG A 612 9.68 3.23 8.06
CA ARG A 612 9.57 2.27 9.18
C ARG A 612 8.40 1.30 8.98
N LYS A 613 7.25 1.79 8.51
CA LYS A 613 6.09 0.95 8.19
C LYS A 613 6.40 -0.04 7.06
N GLN A 614 7.08 0.41 6.00
CA GLN A 614 7.50 -0.48 4.91
C GLN A 614 8.51 -1.53 5.38
N VAL A 615 9.46 -1.16 6.24
CA VAL A 615 10.40 -2.11 6.87
C VAL A 615 9.61 -3.17 7.64
N ALA A 616 8.72 -2.75 8.55
CA ALA A 616 7.95 -3.66 9.38
C ALA A 616 7.08 -4.63 8.56
N GLN A 617 6.48 -4.15 7.46
CA GLN A 617 5.73 -5.00 6.53
C GLN A 617 6.61 -6.07 5.86
N ASN A 618 7.80 -5.70 5.39
CA ASN A 618 8.72 -6.63 4.76
C ASN A 618 9.32 -7.64 5.75
N ILE A 619 9.63 -7.21 6.98
CA ILE A 619 10.06 -8.11 8.07
C ILE A 619 8.92 -9.08 8.39
N SER A 620 7.70 -8.60 8.61
CA SER A 620 6.55 -9.47 8.91
C SER A 620 6.26 -10.48 7.79
N ALA A 621 6.45 -10.08 6.52
CA ALA A 621 6.33 -11.00 5.40
C ALA A 621 7.42 -12.10 5.43
N LEU A 622 8.65 -11.74 5.80
CA LEU A 622 9.77 -12.68 5.95
C LEU A 622 9.56 -13.63 7.15
N GLU A 623 9.09 -13.10 8.29
CA GLU A 623 8.74 -13.87 9.49
C GLU A 623 7.68 -14.94 9.19
N LYS A 624 6.61 -14.55 8.50
CA LYS A 624 5.55 -15.49 8.05
C LYS A 624 6.10 -16.56 7.12
N LEU A 625 6.97 -16.18 6.18
CA LEU A 625 7.55 -17.12 5.22
C LEU A 625 8.44 -18.18 5.90
N LYS A 626 9.18 -17.80 6.95
CA LYS A 626 10.12 -18.68 7.64
C LYS A 626 9.60 -19.27 8.94
N SER A 627 8.42 -18.84 9.39
CA SER A 627 7.88 -19.19 10.71
C SER A 627 8.88 -18.91 11.84
N LYS A 628 9.59 -17.77 11.77
CA LYS A 628 10.56 -17.26 12.76
C LYS A 628 10.21 -15.81 13.08
N SER A 629 10.67 -15.29 14.20
CA SER A 629 10.41 -13.89 14.59
C SER A 629 11.69 -13.14 14.96
N LEU A 630 11.79 -11.88 14.54
CA LEU A 630 12.91 -11.00 14.89
C LEU A 630 12.77 -10.61 16.37
N GLY A 631 13.76 -11.00 17.18
CA GLY A 631 13.73 -10.77 18.63
C GLY A 631 13.01 -11.82 19.47
N ASP A 632 12.62 -12.97 18.90
CA ASP A 632 12.12 -14.11 19.68
C ASP A 632 13.27 -15.04 20.11
N PRO A 633 13.55 -15.22 21.42
CA PRO A 633 14.59 -16.13 21.91
C PRO A 633 14.34 -17.60 21.58
N THR A 634 13.08 -18.02 21.43
CA THR A 634 12.74 -19.42 21.19
C THR A 634 12.94 -19.81 19.73
N ASN A 635 12.58 -18.92 18.80
CA ASN A 635 12.77 -19.15 17.38
C ASN A 635 13.24 -17.89 16.60
N PRO A 636 14.49 -17.45 16.83
CA PRO A 636 14.96 -16.17 16.33
C PRO A 636 15.16 -16.16 14.81
N LEU A 637 14.70 -15.07 14.19
CA LEU A 637 15.10 -14.64 12.86
C LEU A 637 16.31 -13.72 12.97
N LEU A 638 17.46 -14.15 12.48
CA LEU A 638 18.65 -13.31 12.34
C LEU A 638 18.83 -12.89 10.87
N LEU A 639 19.33 -11.67 10.67
CA LEU A 639 19.44 -11.05 9.35
C LEU A 639 20.89 -10.74 8.98
N SER A 640 21.19 -10.85 7.68
CA SER A 640 22.38 -10.26 7.06
C SER A 640 21.98 -8.96 6.37
N ILE A 641 22.76 -7.90 6.59
CA ILE A 641 22.54 -6.58 6.02
C ILE A 641 23.79 -6.19 5.25
N ARG A 642 23.66 -6.19 3.92
CA ARG A 642 24.80 -6.14 2.99
C ARG A 642 24.63 -4.98 2.03
N SER A 643 25.66 -4.17 1.88
CA SER A 643 25.69 -3.10 0.87
C SER A 643 25.64 -3.66 -0.56
N GLY A 644 25.11 -2.86 -1.48
CA GLY A 644 24.99 -3.21 -2.88
C GLY A 644 24.97 -1.97 -3.77
N SER A 645 26.13 -1.60 -4.32
CA SER A 645 26.25 -0.52 -5.29
C SER A 645 26.00 -1.01 -6.72
N SER A 646 25.64 -0.10 -7.63
CA SER A 646 25.50 -0.41 -9.06
C SER A 646 26.81 -0.86 -9.68
N ILE A 647 27.93 -0.26 -9.23
CA ILE A 647 29.29 -0.65 -9.63
C ILE A 647 29.95 -1.36 -8.45
N SER A 648 30.46 -2.57 -8.67
CA SER A 648 31.01 -3.44 -7.62
C SER A 648 32.23 -2.85 -6.92
N GLN A 649 32.19 -2.74 -5.59
CA GLN A 649 33.29 -2.27 -4.73
C GLN A 649 33.63 -3.33 -3.66
N PRO A 650 34.40 -4.40 -3.99
CA PRO A 650 34.65 -5.52 -3.09
C PRO A 650 35.37 -5.11 -1.81
N GLY A 651 34.82 -5.45 -0.65
CA GLY A 651 35.43 -5.16 0.67
C GLY A 651 35.38 -3.70 1.13
N MET A 652 34.88 -2.77 0.31
CA MET A 652 34.97 -1.33 0.61
C MET A 652 33.86 -0.80 1.51
N MET A 653 32.72 -1.47 1.54
CA MET A 653 31.53 -1.05 2.29
C MET A 653 31.20 -2.06 3.40
N ASP A 654 30.52 -1.57 4.42
CA ASP A 654 30.20 -2.37 5.60
C ASP A 654 29.18 -3.47 5.27
N THR A 655 29.29 -4.55 6.04
CA THR A 655 28.36 -5.69 6.06
C THR A 655 28.15 -6.09 7.51
N PHE A 656 26.89 -6.25 7.89
CA PHE A 656 26.51 -6.74 9.21
C PHE A 656 25.91 -8.13 9.08
N LEU A 657 26.43 -9.07 9.87
CA LEU A 657 25.90 -10.42 10.00
C LEU A 657 25.26 -10.57 11.37
N ASN A 658 24.34 -11.53 11.49
CA ASN A 658 23.65 -11.86 12.74
C ASN A 658 22.84 -10.70 13.35
N VAL A 659 22.33 -9.77 12.53
CA VAL A 659 21.50 -8.65 13.03
C VAL A 659 20.19 -9.19 13.60
N GLY A 660 19.79 -8.65 14.75
CA GLY A 660 18.71 -9.12 15.61
C GLY A 660 19.18 -9.90 16.85
N ILE A 661 20.50 -10.06 17.03
CA ILE A 661 21.08 -10.81 18.14
C ILE A 661 21.35 -9.91 19.35
N ASN A 662 21.04 -10.43 20.53
CA ASN A 662 21.38 -9.89 21.84
C ASN A 662 21.62 -11.05 22.82
N GLU A 663 21.97 -10.77 24.08
CA GLU A 663 22.28 -11.82 25.06
C GLU A 663 21.11 -12.80 25.30
N GLU A 664 19.86 -12.32 25.31
CA GLU A 664 18.67 -13.15 25.50
C GLU A 664 18.49 -14.12 24.31
N ILE A 665 18.63 -13.60 23.08
CA ILE A 665 18.56 -14.38 21.85
C ILE A 665 19.69 -15.41 21.79
N VAL A 666 20.88 -15.06 22.27
CA VAL A 666 22.02 -15.98 22.32
C VAL A 666 21.75 -17.17 23.24
N GLU A 667 21.22 -16.92 24.44
CA GLU A 667 20.87 -18.01 25.37
C GLU A 667 19.77 -18.90 24.78
N GLY A 668 18.78 -18.32 24.09
CA GLY A 668 17.75 -19.05 23.36
C GLY A 668 18.30 -19.93 22.23
N ILE A 669 19.23 -19.41 21.41
CA ILE A 669 19.93 -20.18 20.36
C ILE A 669 20.74 -21.31 21.00
N ALA A 670 21.46 -21.04 22.08
CA ALA A 670 22.27 -22.03 22.78
C ALA A 670 21.41 -23.19 23.31
N ALA A 671 20.27 -22.89 23.92
CA ALA A 671 19.33 -23.88 24.44
C ALA A 671 18.72 -24.73 23.32
N ARG A 672 18.27 -24.10 22.22
CA ARG A 672 17.62 -24.80 21.11
C ARG A 672 18.57 -25.69 20.31
N THR A 673 19.78 -25.20 20.05
CA THR A 673 20.77 -25.94 19.23
C THR A 673 21.58 -26.93 20.02
N GLY A 674 21.57 -26.84 21.36
CA GLY A 674 22.51 -27.56 22.23
C GLY A 674 23.97 -27.14 21.99
N ASN A 675 24.21 -26.03 21.29
CA ASN A 675 25.53 -25.58 20.87
C ASN A 675 25.79 -24.14 21.38
N PRO A 676 26.19 -23.97 22.65
CA PRO A 676 26.49 -22.65 23.20
C PRO A 676 27.67 -21.98 22.49
N TRP A 677 28.64 -22.75 21.99
CA TRP A 677 29.77 -22.19 21.23
C TRP A 677 29.29 -21.45 19.98
N PHE A 678 28.40 -22.07 19.20
CA PHE A 678 27.80 -21.46 18.01
C PHE A 678 27.03 -20.18 18.35
N ALA A 679 26.19 -20.21 19.39
CA ALA A 679 25.41 -19.05 19.78
C ALA A 679 26.29 -17.85 20.15
N TRP A 680 27.28 -18.06 21.01
CA TRP A 680 28.19 -17.00 21.46
C TRP A 680 29.19 -16.55 20.38
N ASP A 681 29.60 -17.42 19.46
CA ASP A 681 30.46 -17.02 18.31
C ASP A 681 29.72 -16.05 17.40
N ASN A 682 28.42 -16.28 17.13
CA ASN A 682 27.61 -15.37 16.32
C ASN A 682 27.44 -14.00 16.98
N TYR A 683 27.27 -13.95 18.30
CA TYR A 683 27.18 -12.68 19.04
C TYR A 683 28.49 -11.91 19.03
N ARG A 684 29.60 -12.59 19.30
CA ARG A 684 30.95 -12.01 19.21
C ARG A 684 31.20 -11.41 17.82
N ARG A 685 30.81 -12.11 16.75
CA ARG A 685 30.94 -11.61 15.36
C ARG A 685 30.08 -10.38 15.12
N PHE A 686 28.84 -10.39 15.59
CA PHE A 686 27.99 -9.21 15.51
C PHE A 686 28.64 -8.01 16.21
N LEU A 687 29.13 -8.20 17.44
CA LEU A 687 29.83 -7.16 18.20
C LEU A 687 31.09 -6.64 17.47
N GLN A 688 31.85 -7.54 16.84
CA GLN A 688 33.00 -7.16 16.02
C GLN A 688 32.59 -6.26 14.85
N CYS A 689 31.60 -6.67 14.04
CA CYS A 689 31.06 -5.83 12.96
C CYS A 689 30.51 -4.50 13.49
N TYR A 690 29.81 -4.54 14.63
CA TYR A 690 29.25 -3.36 15.28
C TYR A 690 30.35 -2.37 15.66
N GLY A 691 31.35 -2.78 16.44
CA GLY A 691 32.43 -1.90 16.87
C GLY A 691 33.30 -1.39 15.72
N MET A 692 33.57 -2.22 14.70
CA MET A 692 34.28 -1.77 13.49
C MET A 692 33.53 -0.65 12.74
N SER A 693 32.19 -0.67 12.75
CA SER A 693 31.37 0.41 12.17
C SER A 693 31.43 1.74 12.96
N PHE A 694 32.05 1.73 14.14
CA PHE A 694 32.37 2.89 14.96
C PHE A 694 33.88 3.20 14.96
N ASN A 695 34.62 2.70 13.95
CA ASN A 695 36.06 2.90 13.76
C ASN A 695 36.94 2.25 14.86
N ILE A 696 36.47 1.19 15.51
CA ILE A 696 37.35 0.34 16.32
C ILE A 696 38.11 -0.59 15.35
N GLU A 697 39.43 -0.54 15.40
CA GLU A 697 40.29 -1.35 14.53
C GLU A 697 40.11 -2.85 14.78
N ARG A 698 40.19 -3.64 13.70
CA ARG A 698 40.12 -5.10 13.77
C ARG A 698 41.15 -5.70 14.72
N ASP A 699 42.36 -5.13 14.71
CA ASP A 699 43.49 -5.56 15.55
C ASP A 699 43.15 -5.55 17.05
N ALA A 700 42.27 -4.65 17.51
CA ALA A 700 41.85 -4.62 18.91
C ALA A 700 41.05 -5.88 19.28
N PHE A 701 40.17 -6.32 18.40
CA PHE A 701 39.42 -7.57 18.57
C PHE A 701 40.33 -8.80 18.46
N ASP A 702 41.25 -8.80 17.48
CA ASP A 702 42.19 -9.90 17.27
C ASP A 702 43.20 -10.02 18.43
N ALA A 703 43.53 -8.93 19.10
CA ALA A 703 44.34 -8.93 20.31
C ALA A 703 43.62 -9.65 21.46
N ILE A 704 42.32 -9.38 21.69
CA ILE A 704 41.53 -10.04 22.73
C ILE A 704 41.50 -11.55 22.49
N ILE A 705 41.14 -12.01 21.29
CA ILE A 705 41.05 -13.45 21.05
C ILE A 705 42.42 -14.13 21.12
N SER A 706 43.50 -13.44 20.74
CA SER A 706 44.87 -13.92 20.84
C SER A 706 45.35 -14.01 22.29
N GLU A 707 44.94 -13.08 23.16
CA GLU A 707 45.20 -13.13 24.60
C GLU A 707 44.53 -14.35 25.22
N PHE A 708 43.25 -14.61 24.90
CA PHE A 708 42.55 -15.81 25.38
C PHE A 708 43.21 -17.10 24.92
N LYS A 709 43.68 -17.17 23.65
CA LYS A 709 44.45 -18.32 23.13
C LYS A 709 45.72 -18.54 23.95
N LYS A 710 46.51 -17.49 24.20
CA LYS A 710 47.74 -17.55 25.00
C LYS A 710 47.46 -17.96 26.45
N ARG A 711 46.48 -17.32 27.09
CA ARG A 711 46.12 -17.56 28.50
C ARG A 711 45.63 -18.98 28.76
N LEU A 712 44.89 -19.55 27.81
CA LEU A 712 44.31 -20.89 27.94
C LEU A 712 45.17 -21.99 27.28
N GLY A 713 46.28 -21.64 26.62
CA GLY A 713 47.12 -22.59 25.89
C GLY A 713 46.43 -23.22 24.67
N ILE A 714 45.44 -22.54 24.10
CA ILE A 714 44.61 -23.03 22.99
C ILE A 714 45.12 -22.46 21.66
N PRO A 715 45.63 -23.27 20.73
CA PRO A 715 46.16 -22.78 19.45
C PRO A 715 45.07 -22.28 18.48
N TYR A 716 43.87 -22.89 18.48
CA TYR A 716 42.84 -22.61 17.49
C TYR A 716 41.49 -22.19 18.10
N LYS A 717 40.80 -21.24 17.45
CA LYS A 717 39.47 -20.75 17.88
C LYS A 717 38.44 -21.87 18.09
N ARG A 718 38.46 -22.87 17.21
CA ARG A 718 37.53 -24.01 17.23
C ARG A 718 37.63 -24.89 18.48
N GLU A 719 38.71 -24.75 19.26
CA GLU A 719 38.96 -25.51 20.49
C GLU A 719 38.45 -24.77 21.75
N PHE A 720 37.93 -23.55 21.60
CA PHE A 720 37.25 -22.88 22.71
C PHE A 720 35.95 -23.60 23.09
N THR A 721 35.63 -23.60 24.39
CA THR A 721 34.33 -24.08 24.88
C THR A 721 33.27 -22.98 24.71
N GLY A 722 31.98 -23.33 24.84
CA GLY A 722 30.91 -22.33 24.85
C GLY A 722 31.07 -21.27 25.94
N LYS A 723 31.61 -21.65 27.11
CA LYS A 723 31.92 -20.72 28.21
C LYS A 723 33.02 -19.74 27.82
N HIS A 724 34.11 -20.24 27.22
CA HIS A 724 35.19 -19.38 26.73
C HIS A 724 34.68 -18.39 25.68
N MET A 725 33.83 -18.85 24.75
CA MET A 725 33.27 -17.98 23.72
C MET A 725 32.35 -16.89 24.29
N LYS A 726 31.57 -17.22 25.33
CA LYS A 726 30.77 -16.24 26.10
C LYS A 726 31.65 -15.16 26.72
N GLU A 727 32.72 -15.55 27.40
CA GLU A 727 33.66 -14.58 28.00
C GLU A 727 34.31 -13.67 26.96
N ILE A 728 34.70 -14.21 25.81
CA ILE A 728 35.27 -13.42 24.71
C ILE A 728 34.24 -12.42 24.18
N ALA A 729 33.00 -12.87 23.93
CA ALA A 729 31.93 -12.00 23.45
C ALA A 729 31.64 -10.84 24.43
N LEU A 730 31.57 -11.13 25.73
CA LEU A 730 31.37 -10.09 26.75
C LEU A 730 32.58 -9.16 26.90
N THR A 731 33.79 -9.63 26.61
CA THR A 731 34.99 -8.78 26.56
C THR A 731 34.94 -7.84 25.35
N TYR A 732 34.49 -8.32 24.18
CA TYR A 732 34.24 -7.46 23.01
C TYR A 732 33.20 -6.39 23.33
N LYS A 733 32.10 -6.80 24.00
CA LYS A 733 31.04 -5.89 24.44
C LYS A 733 31.59 -4.78 25.33
N ARG A 734 32.37 -5.12 26.36
CA ARG A 734 33.01 -4.15 27.26
C ARG A 734 33.94 -3.21 26.51
N MET A 735 34.81 -3.72 25.62
CA MET A 735 35.70 -2.88 24.84
C MET A 735 34.95 -1.83 24.01
N ILE A 736 33.81 -2.19 23.42
CA ILE A 736 32.95 -1.26 22.66
C ILE A 736 32.34 -0.20 23.59
N GLN A 737 31.87 -0.60 24.78
CA GLN A 737 31.31 0.31 25.78
C GLN A 737 32.37 1.26 26.36
N ASP A 738 33.57 0.76 26.64
CA ASP A 738 34.71 1.53 27.14
C ASP A 738 35.20 2.56 26.10
N ALA A 739 34.97 2.29 24.81
CA ALA A 739 35.17 3.26 23.72
C ALA A 739 34.06 4.33 23.63
N GLY A 740 33.11 4.34 24.56
CA GLY A 740 32.01 5.31 24.65
C GLY A 740 30.84 5.04 23.71
N MET A 741 30.69 3.81 23.21
CA MET A 741 29.64 3.43 22.26
C MET A 741 28.59 2.55 22.93
N ASP A 742 27.33 3.00 22.92
CA ASP A 742 26.21 2.21 23.37
C ASP A 742 25.85 1.10 22.36
N ILE A 743 25.52 -0.08 22.87
CA ILE A 743 25.10 -1.23 22.07
C ILE A 743 23.58 -1.33 22.14
N ILE A 744 22.92 -1.23 20.98
CA ILE A 744 21.47 -1.35 20.90
C ILE A 744 21.07 -2.83 21.05
N GLU A 745 20.36 -3.12 22.15
CA GLU A 745 19.86 -4.46 22.47
C GLU A 745 18.50 -4.78 21.84
N ASP A 746 17.69 -3.75 21.52
CA ASP A 746 16.43 -3.92 20.81
C ASP A 746 16.69 -4.35 19.35
N PRO A 747 16.21 -5.54 18.91
CA PRO A 747 16.48 -6.07 17.57
C PRO A 747 16.01 -5.18 16.41
N ILE A 748 14.92 -4.43 16.59
CA ILE A 748 14.34 -3.57 15.55
C ILE A 748 15.15 -2.29 15.41
N GLU A 749 15.48 -1.63 16.53
CA GLU A 749 16.34 -0.44 16.50
C GLU A 749 17.78 -0.80 16.07
N GLN A 750 18.27 -2.00 16.41
CA GLN A 750 19.53 -2.54 15.92
C GLN A 750 19.51 -2.69 14.39
N PHE A 751 18.41 -3.20 13.82
CA PHE A 751 18.19 -3.26 12.38
C PHE A 751 18.19 -1.87 11.71
N HIS A 752 17.52 -0.89 12.30
CA HIS A 752 17.51 0.48 11.76
C HIS A 752 18.89 1.15 11.81
N LEU A 753 19.64 0.98 12.90
CA LEU A 753 21.00 1.50 13.04
C LEU A 753 21.93 0.90 11.99
N THR A 754 21.89 -0.43 11.80
CA THR A 754 22.74 -1.12 10.85
C THR A 754 22.48 -0.68 9.41
N ILE A 755 21.23 -0.41 9.00
CA ILE A 755 20.93 0.22 7.71
C ILE A 755 21.61 1.59 7.59
N LYS A 756 21.48 2.45 8.61
CA LYS A 756 22.10 3.79 8.63
C LYS A 756 23.61 3.70 8.51
N LYS A 757 24.25 2.73 9.19
CA LYS A 757 25.68 2.46 9.10
C LYS A 757 26.08 1.98 7.70
N VAL A 758 25.36 1.04 7.11
CA VAL A 758 25.62 0.59 5.73
C VAL A 758 25.53 1.75 4.73
N PHE A 759 24.52 2.61 4.83
CA PHE A 759 24.44 3.81 3.99
C PHE A 759 25.61 4.78 4.24
N SER A 760 25.98 4.99 5.50
CA SER A 760 27.10 5.87 5.87
C SER A 760 28.45 5.33 5.34
N SER A 761 28.60 4.00 5.26
CA SER A 761 29.83 3.35 4.78
C SER A 761 30.18 3.69 3.33
N TRP A 762 29.20 4.13 2.52
CA TRP A 762 29.45 4.68 1.18
C TRP A 762 30.44 5.85 1.22
N ASN A 763 30.41 6.66 2.27
CA ASN A 763 31.28 7.83 2.46
C ASN A 763 32.51 7.55 3.34
N SER A 764 32.77 6.28 3.69
CA SER A 764 34.00 5.92 4.41
C SER A 764 35.25 6.31 3.61
N ALA A 765 36.36 6.53 4.31
CA ALA A 765 37.63 6.93 3.69
C ALA A 765 38.07 5.91 2.62
N LYS A 766 38.08 4.62 2.96
CA LYS A 766 38.42 3.53 2.03
C LYS A 766 37.53 3.50 0.78
N ALA A 767 36.22 3.66 0.92
CA ALA A 767 35.29 3.62 -0.20
C ALA A 767 35.46 4.83 -1.14
N ARG A 768 35.67 6.03 -0.58
CA ARG A 768 35.96 7.24 -1.36
C ARG A 768 37.28 7.13 -2.12
N ILE A 769 38.32 6.64 -1.47
CA ILE A 769 39.63 6.42 -2.09
C ILE A 769 39.51 5.41 -3.23
N TYR A 770 38.85 4.28 -3.00
CA TYR A 770 38.61 3.27 -4.03
C TYR A 770 37.88 3.86 -5.24
N ARG A 771 36.80 4.61 -5.02
CA ARG A 771 36.07 5.27 -6.12
C ARG A 771 36.93 6.26 -6.88
N LYS A 772 37.76 7.05 -6.19
CA LYS A 772 38.70 7.98 -6.83
C LYS A 772 39.72 7.24 -7.71
N ILE A 773 40.30 6.15 -7.21
CA ILE A 773 41.27 5.31 -7.95
C ILE A 773 40.60 4.70 -9.19
N MET A 774 39.36 4.23 -9.05
CA MET A 774 38.64 3.53 -10.12
C MET A 774 37.85 4.47 -11.07
N GLY A 775 37.83 5.79 -10.84
CA GLY A 775 37.05 6.75 -11.63
C GLY A 775 35.53 6.62 -11.48
N ILE A 776 35.04 6.22 -10.31
CA ILE A 776 33.62 6.02 -10.02
C ILE A 776 33.02 7.29 -9.38
N SER A 777 31.86 7.74 -9.88
CA SER A 777 31.12 8.88 -9.29
C SER A 777 30.60 8.60 -7.87
N ASP A 778 30.63 9.63 -7.02
CA ASP A 778 30.08 9.59 -5.66
C ASP A 778 28.53 9.58 -5.64
N ASP A 779 27.87 9.97 -6.73
CA ASP A 779 26.41 10.16 -6.81
C ASP A 779 25.60 8.86 -7.04
N TRP A 780 26.28 7.74 -7.31
CA TRP A 780 25.61 6.45 -7.52
C TRP A 780 24.83 5.99 -6.29
N GLY A 781 25.46 6.10 -5.12
CA GLY A 781 24.96 5.57 -3.86
C GLY A 781 24.99 4.04 -3.75
N THR A 782 24.35 3.54 -2.68
CA THR A 782 24.31 2.11 -2.37
C THR A 782 22.90 1.67 -1.95
N ALA A 783 22.51 0.47 -2.36
CA ALA A 783 21.33 -0.24 -1.86
C ALA A 783 21.72 -1.10 -0.66
N VAL A 784 20.73 -1.56 0.11
CA VAL A 784 20.93 -2.48 1.24
C VAL A 784 20.14 -3.74 0.98
N THR A 785 20.86 -4.87 0.87
CA THR A 785 20.27 -6.20 0.75
C THR A 785 20.10 -6.78 2.14
N VAL A 786 18.86 -7.08 2.52
CA VAL A 786 18.47 -7.70 3.79
C VAL A 786 18.05 -9.13 3.49
N GLN A 787 18.70 -10.12 4.11
CA GLN A 787 18.36 -11.54 3.93
C GLN A 787 18.43 -12.31 5.25
N GLU A 788 17.66 -13.39 5.33
CA GLU A 788 17.80 -14.37 6.41
C GLU A 788 19.25 -14.87 6.49
N MET A 789 19.77 -14.97 7.73
CA MET A 789 21.05 -15.62 7.99
C MET A 789 21.01 -17.12 7.68
N VAL A 790 22.08 -17.60 7.07
CA VAL A 790 22.39 -19.02 6.89
C VAL A 790 23.78 -19.26 7.47
N PHE A 791 23.97 -20.37 8.18
CA PHE A 791 25.13 -20.56 9.04
C PHE A 791 26.10 -21.65 8.55
N GLY A 792 27.28 -21.25 8.07
CA GLY A 792 28.39 -22.16 7.77
C GLY A 792 29.14 -22.67 9.02
N ASN A 793 28.88 -22.08 10.19
CA ASN A 793 29.49 -22.41 11.48
C ASN A 793 28.55 -23.17 12.44
N LEU A 794 27.43 -23.71 11.95
CA LEU A 794 26.44 -24.42 12.77
C LEU A 794 26.98 -25.73 13.36
N SER A 795 27.78 -26.47 12.57
CA SER A 795 28.34 -27.77 12.93
C SER A 795 29.64 -28.06 12.18
N ASN A 796 30.27 -29.20 12.44
CA ASN A 796 31.44 -29.65 11.67
C ASN A 796 31.11 -30.08 10.23
N SER A 797 29.82 -30.30 9.94
CA SER A 797 29.31 -30.65 8.62
C SER A 797 28.67 -29.47 7.88
N SER A 798 28.76 -28.26 8.43
CA SER A 798 28.39 -27.01 7.76
C SER A 798 29.62 -26.31 7.23
N GLY A 799 29.45 -25.47 6.22
CA GLY A 799 30.54 -24.71 5.64
C GLY A 799 30.10 -23.56 4.75
N SER A 800 31.05 -22.69 4.44
CA SER A 800 30.90 -21.57 3.52
C SER A 800 32.04 -21.58 2.52
N GLY A 801 31.80 -21.07 1.32
CA GLY A 801 32.83 -21.00 0.30
C GLY A 801 32.50 -20.05 -0.84
N VAL A 802 33.49 -19.90 -1.71
CA VAL A 802 33.41 -19.12 -2.94
C VAL A 802 33.92 -20.00 -4.07
N ILE A 803 33.08 -20.17 -5.11
CA ILE A 803 33.46 -20.87 -6.33
C ILE A 803 33.55 -19.90 -7.51
N PHE A 804 34.53 -20.14 -8.36
CA PHE A 804 34.60 -19.68 -9.72
C PHE A 804 34.12 -20.81 -10.63
N THR A 805 33.25 -20.47 -11.57
CA THR A 805 32.71 -21.42 -12.54
C THR A 805 33.74 -21.90 -13.57
N HIS A 806 34.86 -21.19 -13.66
CA HIS A 806 35.99 -21.49 -14.52
C HIS A 806 37.29 -21.22 -13.75
N ASN A 807 38.41 -21.66 -14.32
CA ASN A 807 39.70 -21.37 -13.74
C ASN A 807 39.98 -19.85 -13.76
N PRO A 808 40.33 -19.24 -12.62
CA PRO A 808 40.65 -17.81 -12.54
C PRO A 808 42.12 -17.47 -12.86
N ARG A 809 43.04 -18.45 -12.85
CA ARG A 809 44.49 -18.24 -13.07
C ARG A 809 44.85 -18.16 -14.56
N TRP A 810 44.12 -18.86 -15.43
CA TRP A 810 44.30 -18.80 -16.87
C TRP A 810 42.98 -18.86 -17.63
N SER A 811 42.99 -18.36 -18.87
CA SER A 811 41.82 -18.29 -19.74
C SER A 811 41.43 -19.68 -20.29
N GLY A 812 40.82 -20.51 -19.44
CA GLY A 812 40.19 -21.77 -19.83
C GLY A 812 38.72 -21.58 -20.25
N ASP A 813 38.30 -22.24 -21.32
CA ASP A 813 36.93 -22.14 -21.86
C ASP A 813 35.96 -23.20 -21.30
N SER A 814 36.48 -24.16 -20.54
CA SER A 814 35.66 -25.24 -19.95
C SER A 814 35.16 -24.89 -18.56
N LEU A 815 33.87 -25.14 -18.29
CA LEU A 815 33.29 -25.05 -16.94
C LEU A 815 33.95 -26.07 -16.01
N LYS A 816 34.73 -25.57 -15.05
CA LYS A 816 35.38 -26.33 -13.99
C LYS A 816 35.33 -25.51 -12.72
N LEU A 817 34.72 -26.07 -11.68
CA LEU A 817 34.59 -25.37 -10.40
C LEU A 817 35.96 -25.26 -9.73
N TRP A 818 36.31 -24.04 -9.33
CA TRP A 818 37.57 -23.69 -8.70
C TRP A 818 37.29 -22.74 -7.53
N GLY A 819 38.08 -22.73 -6.46
CA GLY A 819 37.93 -21.72 -5.41
C GLY A 819 38.29 -22.21 -4.02
N ASP A 820 37.66 -21.64 -3.00
CA ASP A 820 37.97 -21.90 -1.60
C ASP A 820 36.70 -22.18 -0.79
N PHE A 821 36.75 -23.17 0.10
CA PHE A 821 35.71 -23.36 1.12
C PHE A 821 36.32 -23.67 2.50
N THR A 822 35.49 -23.58 3.54
CA THR A 822 35.88 -23.88 4.92
C THR A 822 34.74 -24.57 5.67
N LEU A 823 35.09 -25.38 6.66
CA LEU A 823 34.14 -26.09 7.53
C LEU A 823 34.03 -25.41 8.89
N GLY A 824 32.83 -25.36 9.46
CA GLY A 824 32.57 -24.80 10.78
C GLY A 824 32.90 -23.31 10.92
N ASN A 825 32.87 -22.56 9.80
CA ASN A 825 33.23 -21.14 9.73
C ASN A 825 32.25 -20.39 8.81
N GLN A 826 32.20 -19.07 8.94
CA GLN A 826 31.35 -18.22 8.10
C GLN A 826 32.11 -17.71 6.87
N GLY A 827 31.39 -17.22 5.86
CA GLY A 827 32.00 -16.71 4.63
C GLY A 827 33.04 -15.62 4.83
N GLU A 828 32.89 -14.79 5.87
CA GLU A 828 33.90 -13.77 6.25
C GLU A 828 35.28 -14.39 6.55
N ASP A 829 35.32 -15.58 7.15
CA ASP A 829 36.58 -16.25 7.46
C ASP A 829 37.32 -16.64 6.17
N VAL A 830 36.59 -16.99 5.10
CA VAL A 830 37.16 -17.31 3.77
C VAL A 830 37.78 -16.07 3.13
N VAL A 831 37.02 -14.97 3.09
CA VAL A 831 37.43 -13.75 2.36
C VAL A 831 38.51 -12.96 3.13
N SER A 832 38.51 -13.04 4.47
CA SER A 832 39.51 -12.37 5.30
C SER A 832 40.86 -13.09 5.35
N GLY A 833 40.94 -14.35 4.90
CA GLY A 833 42.20 -15.09 4.84
C GLY A 833 42.76 -15.56 6.19
N LEU A 834 42.00 -15.42 7.29
CA LEU A 834 42.47 -15.80 8.63
C LEU A 834 42.40 -17.31 8.92
N VAL A 835 41.69 -18.08 8.09
CA VAL A 835 41.58 -19.54 8.23
C VAL A 835 42.22 -20.23 7.04
N LYS A 836 42.78 -21.43 7.27
CA LYS A 836 43.22 -22.31 6.18
C LYS A 836 41.99 -22.73 5.37
N THR A 837 42.00 -22.44 4.07
CA THR A 837 40.92 -22.80 3.14
C THR A 837 41.19 -24.14 2.46
N LEU A 838 40.12 -24.82 2.07
CA LEU A 838 40.12 -26.11 1.40
C LEU A 838 39.75 -25.93 -0.10
N PRO A 839 40.33 -26.73 -1.01
CA PRO A 839 40.08 -26.65 -2.45
C PRO A 839 38.71 -27.21 -2.85
N ILE A 840 38.12 -26.68 -3.93
CA ILE A 840 36.79 -27.10 -4.40
C ILE A 840 36.82 -28.45 -5.12
N SER A 841 37.86 -28.73 -5.92
CA SER A 841 38.00 -29.96 -6.72
C SER A 841 39.35 -30.65 -6.53
N ILE A 842 39.41 -31.94 -6.87
CA ILE A 842 40.66 -32.73 -6.85
C ILE A 842 41.68 -32.15 -7.84
N ASN A 843 41.21 -31.77 -9.02
CA ASN A 843 42.08 -31.17 -10.04
C ASN A 843 42.71 -29.85 -9.55
N GLN A 844 41.96 -29.03 -8.82
CA GLN A 844 42.50 -27.83 -8.19
C GLN A 844 43.56 -28.18 -7.13
N GLN A 845 43.27 -29.15 -6.26
CA GLN A 845 44.17 -29.57 -5.19
C GLN A 845 45.54 -30.01 -5.74
N GLU A 846 45.56 -30.82 -6.80
CA GLU A 846 46.78 -31.29 -7.46
C GLU A 846 47.59 -30.14 -8.08
N ILE A 847 46.92 -29.26 -8.83
CA ILE A 847 47.58 -28.14 -9.54
C ILE A 847 48.11 -27.08 -8.57
N GLU A 848 47.38 -26.80 -7.49
CA GLU A 848 47.81 -25.86 -6.45
C GLU A 848 48.71 -26.52 -5.39
N MET A 849 48.98 -27.83 -5.51
CA MET A 849 49.78 -28.63 -4.56
C MET A 849 49.33 -28.41 -3.11
N ARG A 850 48.01 -28.34 -2.86
CA ARG A 850 47.49 -28.07 -1.52
C ARG A 850 47.65 -29.30 -0.62
N GLU A 851 48.39 -29.14 0.47
CA GLU A 851 48.57 -30.16 1.51
C GLU A 851 47.29 -30.34 2.36
N THR A 852 46.35 -31.12 1.83
CA THR A 852 45.08 -31.53 2.46
C THR A 852 44.49 -32.71 1.69
N ASP A 853 43.81 -33.65 2.35
CA ASP A 853 43.04 -34.71 1.67
C ASP A 853 41.56 -34.34 1.46
N ILE A 854 41.17 -33.15 1.93
CA ILE A 854 39.79 -32.67 1.95
C ILE A 854 39.53 -31.74 0.76
N THR A 855 38.61 -32.13 -0.13
CA THR A 855 38.05 -31.31 -1.20
C THR A 855 36.52 -31.27 -1.09
N LEU A 856 35.87 -30.23 -1.63
CA LEU A 856 34.41 -30.18 -1.65
C LEU A 856 33.83 -31.33 -2.50
N GLU A 857 34.49 -31.64 -3.63
CA GLU A 857 34.14 -32.72 -4.55
C GLU A 857 34.11 -34.10 -3.88
N THR A 858 35.07 -34.41 -2.99
CA THR A 858 35.14 -35.72 -2.32
C THR A 858 34.33 -35.79 -1.03
N HIS A 859 34.36 -34.73 -0.21
CA HIS A 859 33.74 -34.74 1.12
C HIS A 859 32.27 -34.35 1.11
N PHE A 860 31.83 -33.56 0.13
CA PHE A 860 30.44 -33.13 -0.03
C PHE A 860 29.99 -33.28 -1.50
N PRO A 861 29.97 -34.51 -2.03
CA PRO A 861 29.75 -34.75 -3.46
C PRO A 861 28.39 -34.25 -3.95
N GLU A 862 27.35 -34.32 -3.13
CA GLU A 862 26.01 -33.82 -3.47
C GLU A 862 26.00 -32.30 -3.63
N ILE A 863 26.65 -31.58 -2.71
CA ILE A 863 26.79 -30.12 -2.75
C ILE A 863 27.59 -29.71 -3.98
N TYR A 864 28.74 -30.35 -4.22
CA TYR A 864 29.58 -30.06 -5.38
C TYR A 864 28.82 -30.30 -6.70
N LYS A 865 28.07 -31.41 -6.79
CA LYS A 865 27.25 -31.72 -7.96
C LYS A 865 26.17 -30.65 -8.20
N ALA A 866 25.44 -30.26 -7.15
CA ALA A 866 24.42 -29.21 -7.25
C ALA A 866 25.02 -27.87 -7.71
N LEU A 867 26.15 -27.45 -7.14
CA LEU A 867 26.86 -26.24 -7.55
C LEU A 867 27.28 -26.29 -9.03
N LYS A 868 27.76 -27.45 -9.49
CA LYS A 868 28.18 -27.65 -10.88
C LYS A 868 26.99 -27.58 -11.84
N GLU A 869 25.86 -28.19 -11.47
CA GLU A 869 24.62 -28.12 -12.24
C GLU A 869 24.07 -26.69 -12.34
N TRP A 870 24.07 -25.94 -11.22
CA TRP A 870 23.63 -24.55 -11.23
C TRP A 870 24.58 -23.61 -11.98
N ALA A 871 25.89 -23.82 -11.88
CA ALA A 871 26.87 -23.12 -12.70
C ALA A 871 26.62 -23.37 -14.20
N ASN A 872 26.34 -24.62 -14.57
CA ASN A 872 26.02 -25.01 -15.94
C ASN A 872 24.70 -24.37 -16.41
N GLU A 873 23.68 -24.32 -15.57
CA GLU A 873 22.42 -23.62 -15.85
C GLU A 873 22.65 -22.13 -16.11
N LEU A 874 23.38 -21.44 -15.22
CA LEU A 874 23.65 -20.00 -15.36
C LEU A 874 24.42 -19.68 -16.64
N ILE A 875 25.51 -20.40 -16.90
CA ILE A 875 26.40 -20.10 -18.04
C ILE A 875 25.78 -20.55 -19.35
N TYR A 876 25.52 -21.85 -19.49
CA TYR A 876 25.17 -22.41 -20.81
C TYR A 876 23.69 -22.29 -21.16
N LYS A 877 22.79 -22.25 -20.17
CA LYS A 877 21.34 -22.12 -20.45
C LYS A 877 20.81 -20.70 -20.30
N LYS A 878 21.34 -19.90 -19.36
CA LYS A 878 20.94 -18.50 -19.17
C LYS A 878 21.87 -17.49 -19.85
N GLY A 879 22.98 -17.95 -20.44
CA GLY A 879 23.91 -17.12 -21.20
C GLY A 879 24.73 -16.17 -20.33
N TRP A 880 24.89 -16.47 -19.04
CA TRP A 880 25.73 -15.64 -18.17
C TRP A 880 27.19 -15.82 -18.54
N THR A 881 27.96 -14.74 -18.41
CA THR A 881 29.41 -14.84 -18.44
C THR A 881 29.87 -15.67 -17.24
N PRO A 882 31.10 -16.18 -17.25
CA PRO A 882 31.64 -16.94 -16.14
C PRO A 882 31.57 -16.19 -14.81
N GLN A 883 31.07 -16.89 -13.80
CA GLN A 883 30.68 -16.31 -12.51
C GLN A 883 31.61 -16.71 -11.37
N GLU A 884 31.71 -15.81 -10.40
CA GLU A 884 32.12 -16.04 -9.02
C GLU A 884 30.86 -16.10 -8.15
N ILE A 885 30.69 -17.19 -7.39
CA ILE A 885 29.49 -17.49 -6.61
C ILE A 885 29.89 -17.75 -5.16
N GLU A 886 29.29 -16.99 -4.24
CA GLU A 886 29.38 -17.24 -2.79
C GLU A 886 28.26 -18.19 -2.37
N PHE A 887 28.60 -19.24 -1.61
CA PHE A 887 27.64 -20.24 -1.14
C PHE A 887 27.85 -20.59 0.33
N THR A 888 26.82 -21.15 0.96
CA THR A 888 26.89 -21.69 2.32
C THR A 888 25.96 -22.89 2.44
N PHE A 889 26.38 -23.90 3.20
CA PHE A 889 25.58 -25.07 3.50
C PHE A 889 25.56 -25.34 5.02
N GLU A 890 24.37 -25.59 5.56
CA GLU A 890 24.19 -25.86 6.99
C GLU A 890 24.31 -27.36 7.33
N SER A 891 24.18 -28.21 6.31
CA SER A 891 24.37 -29.66 6.37
C SER A 891 24.89 -30.19 5.03
N PRO A 892 25.28 -31.48 4.92
CA PRO A 892 25.66 -32.09 3.66
C PRO A 892 24.52 -32.18 2.62
N LEU A 893 23.27 -31.90 3.00
CA LEU A 893 22.09 -32.06 2.15
C LEU A 893 21.89 -30.84 1.22
N ILE A 894 21.51 -31.09 -0.03
CA ILE A 894 21.26 -30.03 -1.04
C ILE A 894 20.19 -29.02 -0.60
N LYS A 895 19.18 -29.45 0.15
CA LYS A 895 18.11 -28.55 0.64
C LYS A 895 18.62 -27.47 1.60
N ASP A 896 19.78 -27.71 2.21
CA ASP A 896 20.43 -26.82 3.17
C ASP A 896 21.60 -26.05 2.52
N LEU A 897 21.74 -26.11 1.19
CA LEU A 897 22.71 -25.37 0.39
C LEU A 897 22.08 -24.10 -0.20
N TYR A 898 22.76 -22.98 0.02
CA TYR A 898 22.26 -21.65 -0.34
C TYR A 898 23.30 -20.88 -1.15
N LEU A 899 22.85 -20.20 -2.21
CA LEU A 899 23.63 -19.23 -2.98
C LEU A 899 23.40 -17.83 -2.40
N LEU A 900 24.48 -17.20 -1.94
CA LEU A 900 24.43 -15.92 -1.22
C LEU A 900 24.65 -14.71 -2.14
N GLN A 901 25.49 -14.87 -3.16
CA GLN A 901 25.83 -13.83 -4.13
C GLN A 901 26.42 -14.46 -5.38
N THR A 902 26.27 -13.78 -6.52
CA THR A 902 27.05 -14.06 -7.73
C THR A 902 27.46 -12.77 -8.42
N ARG A 903 28.61 -12.79 -9.10
CA ARG A 903 29.11 -11.70 -9.94
C ARG A 903 30.00 -12.23 -11.06
N ASP A 904 30.16 -11.44 -12.11
CA ASP A 904 31.05 -11.76 -13.22
C ASP A 904 32.50 -11.90 -12.76
N MET A 905 33.18 -12.93 -13.26
CA MET A 905 34.62 -13.14 -13.03
C MET A 905 35.43 -12.07 -13.77
N THR A 906 36.31 -11.38 -13.04
CA THR A 906 37.20 -10.36 -13.63
C THR A 906 38.51 -10.93 -14.18
N MET A 907 38.81 -12.23 -13.97
CA MET A 907 40.16 -12.81 -14.13
C MET A 907 40.36 -13.57 -15.44
N ARG A 908 40.43 -12.88 -16.59
CA ARG A 908 40.51 -13.57 -17.91
C ARG A 908 41.47 -12.98 -18.95
N GLU A 909 42.12 -11.85 -18.70
CA GLU A 909 43.02 -11.28 -19.71
C GLU A 909 44.33 -12.09 -19.81
N ARG A 910 44.62 -12.65 -20.98
CA ARG A 910 45.97 -13.10 -21.34
C ARG A 910 46.85 -11.86 -21.56
N LYS A 911 47.46 -11.32 -20.51
CA LYS A 911 48.56 -10.37 -20.66
C LYS A 911 49.84 -11.13 -20.93
N LYS A 912 50.71 -10.61 -21.80
CA LYS A 912 52.12 -11.03 -21.84
C LYS A 912 52.69 -10.82 -20.45
N VAL A 913 53.22 -11.87 -19.86
CA VAL A 913 53.70 -11.90 -18.48
C VAL A 913 55.16 -12.27 -18.52
N LEU A 914 55.96 -11.53 -17.75
CA LEU A 914 57.39 -11.80 -17.62
C LEU A 914 57.59 -13.16 -16.92
N THR A 915 58.66 -13.86 -17.27
CA THR A 915 59.12 -15.09 -16.59
C THR A 915 60.54 -14.90 -16.09
N PHE A 916 60.95 -15.67 -15.08
CA PHE A 916 62.34 -15.65 -14.62
C PHE A 916 63.28 -16.32 -15.63
N ASP A 917 64.49 -15.78 -15.78
CA ASP A 917 65.54 -16.39 -16.59
C ASP A 917 65.96 -17.75 -15.98
N PRO A 918 65.83 -18.88 -16.70
CA PRO A 918 66.08 -20.22 -16.14
C PRO A 918 67.51 -20.42 -15.62
N GLU A 919 68.51 -19.73 -16.16
CA GLU A 919 69.88 -19.80 -15.63
C GLU A 919 70.05 -19.01 -14.32
N ALA A 920 69.30 -17.92 -14.17
CA ALA A 920 69.36 -17.07 -12.99
C ALA A 920 68.55 -17.67 -11.82
N ILE A 921 67.42 -18.35 -12.11
CA ILE A 921 66.57 -18.97 -11.09
C ILE A 921 67.31 -20.10 -10.35
N ASN A 922 68.14 -20.88 -11.05
CA ASN A 922 68.92 -21.97 -10.47
C ASN A 922 69.99 -21.51 -9.47
N LYS A 923 70.41 -20.24 -9.54
CA LYS A 923 71.39 -19.64 -8.61
C LYS A 923 70.74 -18.84 -7.49
N ALA A 924 69.43 -18.60 -7.57
CA ALA A 924 68.72 -17.77 -6.60
C ALA A 924 68.32 -18.59 -5.37
N LYS A 925 68.39 -17.96 -4.20
CA LYS A 925 67.95 -18.59 -2.95
C LYS A 925 66.43 -18.55 -2.88
N TYR A 926 65.80 -19.73 -2.92
CA TYR A 926 64.37 -19.89 -2.73
C TYR A 926 63.97 -19.52 -1.28
N LEU A 927 62.98 -18.65 -1.14
CA LEU A 927 62.49 -18.16 0.15
C LEU A 927 61.23 -18.89 0.62
N GLY A 928 60.40 -19.31 -0.33
CA GLY A 928 59.15 -20.02 -0.06
C GLY A 928 58.19 -19.91 -1.25
N ARG A 929 56.96 -20.39 -1.05
CA ARG A 929 55.88 -20.30 -2.03
C ARG A 929 54.55 -19.97 -1.35
N GLY A 930 53.70 -19.27 -2.09
CA GLY A 930 52.30 -19.05 -1.77
C GLY A 930 51.42 -19.41 -2.97
N ILE A 931 50.19 -18.92 -2.95
CA ILE A 931 49.24 -19.02 -4.05
C ILE A 931 49.47 -17.82 -4.99
N GLY A 932 49.81 -18.11 -6.26
CA GLY A 932 49.89 -17.09 -7.30
C GLY A 932 48.50 -16.60 -7.71
N VAL A 933 48.26 -15.29 -7.65
CA VAL A 933 46.96 -14.66 -7.97
C VAL A 933 46.97 -13.95 -9.32
N SER A 934 47.96 -13.08 -9.54
CA SER A 934 48.02 -12.20 -10.71
C SER A 934 49.44 -11.77 -11.01
N GLY A 935 49.74 -11.48 -12.29
CA GLY A 935 51.05 -10.99 -12.74
C GLY A 935 52.08 -12.09 -13.03
N GLY A 936 53.20 -11.69 -13.64
CA GLY A 936 54.32 -12.57 -13.98
C GLY A 936 55.46 -12.49 -12.96
N ALA A 937 56.64 -12.92 -13.37
CA ALA A 937 57.88 -12.71 -12.64
C ALA A 937 58.22 -11.21 -12.53
N MET A 938 58.55 -10.76 -11.32
CA MET A 938 59.07 -9.42 -11.06
C MET A 938 60.14 -9.45 -9.98
N ASN A 939 60.99 -8.43 -9.95
CA ASN A 939 61.90 -8.20 -8.84
C ASN A 939 61.75 -6.75 -8.35
N GLY A 940 61.90 -6.54 -7.05
CA GLY A 940 61.64 -5.23 -6.45
C GLY A 940 62.12 -5.14 -5.01
N ARG A 941 62.03 -3.92 -4.45
CA ARG A 941 62.37 -3.67 -3.04
C ARG A 941 61.19 -3.97 -2.13
N VAL A 942 61.47 -4.59 -0.99
CA VAL A 942 60.48 -4.85 0.07
C VAL A 942 60.06 -3.53 0.74
N VAL A 943 58.76 -3.32 0.86
CA VAL A 943 58.16 -2.18 1.55
C VAL A 943 57.00 -2.64 2.44
N PHE A 944 56.73 -1.91 3.53
CA PHE A 944 55.69 -2.29 4.50
C PHE A 944 54.63 -1.20 4.66
N THR A 945 55.02 0.08 4.55
CA THR A 945 54.14 1.22 4.79
C THR A 945 54.09 2.18 3.61
N LEU A 946 53.05 3.03 3.54
CA LEU A 946 52.95 4.09 2.53
C LEU A 946 54.13 5.08 2.61
N GLU A 947 54.65 5.32 3.80
CA GLU A 947 55.85 6.14 4.01
C GLU A 947 57.08 5.51 3.31
N ASP A 948 57.27 4.20 3.47
CA ASP A 948 58.37 3.49 2.81
C ASP A 948 58.23 3.52 1.29
N ILE A 949 57.00 3.33 0.79
CA ILE A 949 56.69 3.42 -0.64
C ILE A 949 57.08 4.80 -1.17
N ASN A 950 56.60 5.86 -0.54
CA ASN A 950 56.90 7.24 -0.95
C ASN A 950 58.39 7.57 -0.88
N LYS A 951 59.10 7.06 0.12
CA LYS A 951 60.56 7.21 0.25
C LYS A 951 61.29 6.55 -0.91
N TRP A 952 61.00 5.28 -1.18
CA TRP A 952 61.69 4.52 -2.23
C TRP A 952 61.32 4.98 -3.63
N ARG A 953 60.07 5.42 -3.88
CA ARG A 953 59.68 6.05 -5.15
C ARG A 953 60.46 7.34 -5.45
N LYS A 954 60.88 8.09 -4.42
CA LYS A 954 61.72 9.28 -4.59
C LYS A 954 63.19 8.94 -4.84
N LEU A 955 63.71 7.92 -4.16
CA LEU A 955 65.12 7.51 -4.25
C LEU A 955 65.42 6.71 -5.52
N GLU A 956 64.51 5.82 -5.91
CA GLU A 956 64.64 4.93 -7.07
C GLU A 956 63.30 4.83 -7.83
N PRO A 957 62.99 5.82 -8.70
CA PRO A 957 61.68 5.91 -9.35
C PRO A 957 61.32 4.70 -10.21
N GLU A 958 62.32 4.13 -10.89
CA GLU A 958 62.17 3.01 -11.83
C GLU A 958 62.19 1.63 -11.13
N THR A 959 62.52 1.58 -9.83
CA THR A 959 62.58 0.30 -9.10
C THR A 959 61.18 -0.13 -8.70
N SER A 960 60.82 -1.38 -9.02
CA SER A 960 59.56 -1.93 -8.57
C SER A 960 59.53 -2.12 -7.05
N LEU A 961 58.38 -1.89 -6.43
CA LEU A 961 58.18 -2.01 -4.99
C LEU A 961 57.21 -3.15 -4.67
N ILE A 962 57.61 -4.03 -3.75
CA ILE A 962 56.84 -5.20 -3.35
C ILE A 962 56.39 -5.01 -1.90
N LEU A 963 55.08 -4.80 -1.72
CA LEU A 963 54.45 -4.65 -0.43
C LEU A 963 54.35 -6.02 0.26
N VAL A 964 54.91 -6.12 1.46
CA VAL A 964 54.86 -7.34 2.28
C VAL A 964 53.96 -7.09 3.49
N ARG A 965 52.99 -7.98 3.72
CA ARG A 965 52.00 -7.90 4.80
C ARG A 965 51.74 -9.26 5.43
N GLY A 966 51.28 -9.29 6.68
CA GLY A 966 50.75 -10.51 7.32
C GLY A 966 49.47 -10.97 6.64
N ASP A 967 48.50 -10.06 6.53
CA ASP A 967 47.28 -10.14 5.75
C ASP A 967 46.96 -8.73 5.21
N THR A 968 46.03 -8.63 4.25
CA THR A 968 45.54 -7.32 3.80
C THR A 968 44.09 -7.13 4.17
N VAL A 969 43.79 -5.92 4.65
CA VAL A 969 42.44 -5.44 4.89
C VAL A 969 42.08 -4.40 3.83
N PRO A 970 40.77 -4.12 3.62
CA PRO A 970 40.34 -3.09 2.68
C PRO A 970 40.95 -1.70 2.92
N ASP A 971 41.40 -1.40 4.14
CA ASP A 971 42.04 -0.14 4.51
C ASP A 971 43.43 0.04 3.86
N ASP A 972 44.06 -1.05 3.39
CA ASP A 972 45.37 -1.05 2.71
C ASP A 972 45.32 -0.61 1.24
N ILE A 973 44.16 -0.13 0.78
CA ILE A 973 43.94 0.17 -0.64
C ILE A 973 44.93 1.19 -1.21
N MET A 974 45.41 2.13 -0.38
CA MET A 974 46.41 3.12 -0.81
C MET A 974 47.77 2.47 -1.00
N GLU A 975 48.23 1.69 -0.03
CA GLU A 975 49.50 0.96 -0.06
C GLU A 975 49.54 0.00 -1.24
N ILE A 976 48.48 -0.79 -1.44
CA ILE A 976 48.38 -1.75 -2.54
C ILE A 976 48.40 -1.02 -3.89
N ASN A 977 47.68 0.11 -4.02
CA ASN A 977 47.68 0.89 -5.25
C ASN A 977 49.04 1.51 -5.57
N SER A 978 49.78 1.95 -4.54
CA SER A 978 51.09 2.60 -4.70
C SER A 978 52.27 1.62 -4.90
N ALA A 979 52.13 0.35 -4.49
CA ALA A 979 53.09 -0.72 -4.76
C ALA A 979 52.91 -1.36 -6.15
N ASP A 980 53.90 -2.11 -6.63
CA ASP A 980 53.85 -2.84 -7.91
C ASP A 980 53.56 -4.33 -7.72
N GLY A 981 54.04 -4.89 -6.60
CA GLY A 981 53.79 -6.26 -6.18
C GLY A 981 53.23 -6.34 -4.75
N LEU A 982 52.56 -7.45 -4.44
CA LEU A 982 52.01 -7.76 -3.12
C LEU A 982 52.40 -9.19 -2.71
N VAL A 983 52.91 -9.34 -1.49
CA VAL A 983 53.13 -10.63 -0.84
C VAL A 983 52.43 -10.65 0.52
N THR A 984 51.63 -11.68 0.77
CA THR A 984 50.98 -11.86 2.08
C THR A 984 51.31 -13.21 2.73
N ALA A 985 51.39 -13.22 4.06
CA ALA A 985 51.61 -14.45 4.82
C ALA A 985 50.38 -15.36 4.84
N ARG A 986 49.19 -14.75 4.84
CA ARG A 986 47.89 -15.43 4.95
C ARG A 986 46.97 -15.00 3.81
N GLY A 987 46.00 -15.85 3.47
CA GLY A 987 45.00 -15.56 2.44
C GLY A 987 44.87 -16.66 1.38
N GLY A 988 43.63 -16.90 0.95
CA GLY A 988 43.30 -17.78 -0.18
C GLY A 988 43.03 -16.98 -1.46
N LEU A 989 42.87 -17.67 -2.59
CA LEU A 989 42.63 -17.10 -3.92
C LEU A 989 41.43 -16.15 -3.98
N THR A 990 40.49 -16.34 -3.06
CA THR A 990 39.24 -15.57 -2.91
C THR A 990 39.33 -14.45 -1.87
N SER A 991 40.51 -14.22 -1.28
CA SER A 991 40.72 -13.20 -0.25
C SER A 991 40.62 -11.77 -0.79
N HIS A 992 40.36 -10.80 0.11
CA HIS A 992 40.37 -9.37 -0.23
C HIS A 992 41.66 -8.94 -0.94
N ALA A 993 42.81 -9.43 -0.45
CA ALA A 993 44.13 -9.22 -1.04
C ALA A 993 44.14 -9.56 -2.53
N ALA A 994 43.67 -10.78 -2.84
CA ALA A 994 43.70 -11.35 -4.17
C ALA A 994 42.84 -10.54 -5.14
N VAL A 995 41.59 -10.27 -4.73
CA VAL A 995 40.61 -9.59 -5.57
C VAL A 995 41.02 -8.14 -5.86
N VAL A 996 41.53 -7.43 -4.85
CA VAL A 996 41.96 -6.03 -4.99
C VAL A 996 43.23 -5.94 -5.84
N ALA A 997 44.26 -6.73 -5.53
CA ALA A 997 45.51 -6.73 -6.27
C ALA A 997 45.30 -7.06 -7.75
N HIS A 998 44.47 -8.05 -8.06
CA HIS A 998 44.12 -8.38 -9.44
C HIS A 998 43.43 -7.20 -10.15
N ARG A 999 42.42 -6.57 -9.52
CA ARG A 999 41.70 -5.43 -10.12
C ARG A 999 42.60 -4.22 -10.38
N LEU A 1000 43.61 -4.02 -9.54
CA LEU A 1000 44.61 -2.96 -9.69
C LEU A 1000 45.78 -3.37 -10.59
N GLY A 1001 45.77 -4.58 -11.16
CA GLY A 1001 46.81 -5.08 -12.06
C GLY A 1001 48.17 -5.30 -11.39
N LYS A 1002 48.19 -5.61 -10.09
CA LYS A 1002 49.43 -5.84 -9.32
C LYS A 1002 49.88 -7.29 -9.41
N THR A 1003 51.20 -7.53 -9.39
CA THR A 1003 51.73 -8.89 -9.27
C THR A 1003 51.55 -9.38 -7.83
N CYS A 1004 50.90 -10.51 -7.61
CA CYS A 1004 50.41 -10.88 -6.29
C CYS A 1004 50.65 -12.36 -5.97
N VAL A 1005 51.27 -12.60 -4.82
CA VAL A 1005 51.45 -13.92 -4.21
C VAL A 1005 50.89 -13.86 -2.80
N ILE A 1006 50.01 -14.79 -2.43
CA ILE A 1006 49.33 -14.75 -1.13
C ILE A 1006 49.46 -16.05 -0.36
N GLY A 1007 49.24 -16.00 0.96
CA GLY A 1007 49.23 -17.22 1.77
C GLY A 1007 50.59 -17.93 1.83
N SER A 1008 51.70 -17.19 1.81
CA SER A 1008 53.02 -17.78 2.02
C SER A 1008 53.22 -18.11 3.50
N GLY A 1009 52.97 -19.37 3.88
CA GLY A 1009 53.02 -19.83 5.28
C GLY A 1009 54.38 -19.64 5.96
N ASP A 1010 55.45 -19.53 5.17
CA ASP A 1010 56.82 -19.32 5.63
C ASP A 1010 57.14 -17.86 5.98
N LEU A 1011 56.21 -16.94 5.70
CA LEU A 1011 56.36 -15.50 5.96
C LEU A 1011 55.84 -15.13 7.35
N VAL A 1012 56.70 -14.57 8.17
CA VAL A 1012 56.33 -13.84 9.39
C VAL A 1012 56.63 -12.36 9.16
N CYS A 1013 55.58 -11.55 9.05
CA CYS A 1013 55.68 -10.11 8.80
C CYS A 1013 55.51 -9.32 10.10
N ASN A 1014 56.33 -8.29 10.30
CA ASN A 1014 56.15 -7.30 11.34
C ASN A 1014 56.13 -5.90 10.69
N GLU A 1015 54.94 -5.40 10.38
CA GLU A 1015 54.75 -4.12 9.70
C GLU A 1015 55.25 -2.95 10.54
N LYS A 1016 55.07 -3.01 11.87
CA LYS A 1016 55.49 -1.95 12.80
C LYS A 1016 57.00 -1.77 12.84
N GLU A 1017 57.74 -2.88 12.82
CA GLU A 1017 59.20 -2.87 12.81
C GLU A 1017 59.80 -2.83 11.39
N LYS A 1018 58.96 -2.77 10.35
CA LYS A 1018 59.34 -2.70 8.93
C LYS A 1018 60.31 -3.83 8.52
N ASN A 1019 60.02 -5.04 9.00
CA ASN A 1019 60.81 -6.23 8.72
C ASN A 1019 59.93 -7.48 8.51
N CYS A 1020 60.50 -8.49 7.86
CA CYS A 1020 59.88 -9.79 7.73
C CYS A 1020 60.92 -10.92 7.74
N LEU A 1021 60.44 -12.11 8.08
CA LEU A 1021 61.22 -13.34 8.07
C LEU A 1021 60.55 -14.32 7.10
N PHE A 1022 61.29 -14.74 6.07
CA PHE A 1022 60.93 -15.87 5.22
C PHE A 1022 61.76 -17.08 5.64
N ASN A 1023 61.15 -18.07 6.29
CA ASN A 1023 61.86 -19.21 6.88
C ASN A 1023 62.98 -18.75 7.85
N GLN A 1024 64.24 -18.79 7.41
CA GLN A 1024 65.41 -18.33 8.18
C GLN A 1024 66.03 -17.02 7.66
N VAL A 1025 65.45 -16.42 6.61
CA VAL A 1025 65.99 -15.23 5.96
C VAL A 1025 65.26 -13.99 6.45
N PHE A 1026 66.00 -13.14 7.15
CA PHE A 1026 65.51 -11.86 7.65
C PHE A 1026 65.68 -10.77 6.59
N LEU A 1027 64.60 -10.05 6.30
CA LEU A 1027 64.57 -8.95 5.32
C LEU A 1027 64.03 -7.68 5.98
N LYS A 1028 64.60 -6.53 5.62
CA LYS A 1028 64.16 -5.19 6.03
C LYS A 1028 63.61 -4.42 4.83
N SER A 1029 62.92 -3.32 5.12
CA SER A 1029 62.52 -2.38 4.06
C SER A 1029 63.72 -1.97 3.20
N GLY A 1030 63.56 -2.10 1.88
CA GLY A 1030 64.60 -1.84 0.89
C GLY A 1030 65.27 -3.09 0.36
N ASP A 1031 65.27 -4.23 1.05
CA ASP A 1031 65.91 -5.44 0.53
C ASP A 1031 65.23 -5.93 -0.75
N TYR A 1032 65.99 -6.57 -1.64
CA TYR A 1032 65.45 -7.06 -2.90
C TYR A 1032 64.87 -8.46 -2.76
N ILE A 1033 63.68 -8.65 -3.31
CA ILE A 1033 63.06 -9.95 -3.52
C ILE A 1033 62.56 -10.06 -4.96
N SER A 1034 62.40 -11.30 -5.41
CA SER A 1034 61.81 -11.64 -6.70
C SER A 1034 60.60 -12.54 -6.47
N ILE A 1035 59.47 -12.21 -7.08
CA ILE A 1035 58.21 -12.96 -6.95
C ILE A 1035 57.63 -13.31 -8.32
N GLU A 1036 56.94 -14.44 -8.41
CA GLU A 1036 56.21 -14.85 -9.62
C GLU A 1036 54.73 -15.05 -9.32
N GLY A 1037 53.91 -14.14 -9.86
CA GLY A 1037 52.47 -14.08 -9.58
C GLY A 1037 51.63 -15.23 -10.16
N GLN A 1038 52.17 -16.04 -11.06
CA GLN A 1038 51.50 -17.23 -11.59
C GLN A 1038 51.76 -18.47 -10.73
N GLU A 1039 53.03 -18.83 -10.50
CA GLU A 1039 53.40 -20.03 -9.75
C GLU A 1039 53.36 -19.82 -8.23
N GLY A 1040 53.46 -18.56 -7.78
CA GLY A 1040 53.50 -18.19 -6.37
C GLY A 1040 54.89 -18.32 -5.72
N SER A 1041 55.95 -18.46 -6.52
CA SER A 1041 57.32 -18.64 -6.03
C SER A 1041 57.95 -17.32 -5.58
N ILE A 1042 58.74 -17.37 -4.49
CA ILE A 1042 59.40 -16.21 -3.88
C ILE A 1042 60.89 -16.51 -3.70
N TYR A 1043 61.75 -15.59 -4.12
CA TYR A 1043 63.21 -15.74 -4.08
C TYR A 1043 63.91 -14.50 -3.51
N GLN A 1044 65.08 -14.71 -2.93
CA GLN A 1044 65.93 -13.63 -2.41
C GLN A 1044 66.71 -12.96 -3.54
N GLY A 1045 66.78 -11.63 -3.50
CA GLY A 1045 67.59 -10.84 -4.41
C GLY A 1045 66.91 -10.52 -5.73
N LYS A 1046 67.70 -10.04 -6.70
CA LYS A 1046 67.25 -9.64 -8.04
C LYS A 1046 67.45 -10.77 -9.04
N ILE A 1047 66.36 -11.38 -9.49
CA ILE A 1047 66.38 -12.32 -10.60
C ILE A 1047 66.05 -11.58 -11.89
N LYS A 1048 66.83 -11.84 -12.94
CA LYS A 1048 66.59 -11.29 -14.27
C LYS A 1048 65.26 -11.86 -14.82
N VAL A 1049 64.42 -10.97 -15.33
CA VAL A 1049 63.14 -11.31 -15.95
C VAL A 1049 63.24 -11.18 -17.47
N LYS A 1050 62.53 -12.02 -18.22
CA LYS A 1050 62.41 -11.96 -19.69
C LYS A 1050 60.93 -11.95 -20.08
N GLU A 1051 60.61 -11.29 -21.19
CA GLU A 1051 59.30 -11.47 -21.83
C GLU A 1051 59.27 -12.83 -22.51
N ASN A 1052 58.18 -13.58 -22.28
CA ASN A 1052 57.91 -14.86 -22.93
C ASN A 1052 56.82 -14.71 -23.98
#